data_AF-A0A1H6UXA0-F1
#
_entry.id   AF-A0A1H6UXA0-F1
#
_cell.length_a   1.000
_cell.length_b   1.000
_cell.length_c   1.000
_cell.angle_alpha   90.00
_cell.angle_beta   90.00
_cell.angle_gamma   90.00
#
_symmetry.space_group_name_H-M   'P 1'
#
loop_
_entity.id
_entity.type
_entity.pdbx_description
1 polymer ?
#
loop_
_entity_poly.entity_id
_entity_poly.type
_entity_poly.pdbx_seq_one_letter_code
_entity_poly.pdbx_strand_id
1 'polypeptide(L)'
;MMTNGQEIKEVIVIDPGVSDYETLIAGLSPDIPVILLQENANGLESLANALSDYSNLDAVHLVSHGSQGQLYLSGDSVNQDSLEQQPDVVASIAESFAPGADLLLYGCSVASGEKGQEFVEQLSSDLGVDIAASDDRTGPLSLGGDWDLEFSEGEIESVLPFTVQGMQDIDHCLGCVSFLGGGLPHLTNETDCKNNDPNNTWTSDTPANNKPVFNSGTSFSVDETSTDTTSVLLDVNANDGDSGGNDSVTYSITGGTGQTLFDIDSDDGEIRLNATGASTLDYETATSYTLTIQADDGESSNNTITQDITITVNDINEAPTVATNAGLTVNEGAAGTIANTLLKTTDPDSGDSGTGLTYTITSGTSSGSIWIDADGSGTINNAESALAINGTFTQDDINNNRVKYLHDGSESTSDSFGFSVQDGLEDSVSAVTGQTFNITVNAQNDAPTVTGTPSDITTLNEDTQGNIDLSGVTFADDDNDTLTVTLTASAGTFATPVDGAGVVETKVSDTVITLVGSAADINTYLDTASNIQYTGAANASGDDAATITITTSDGNGGSLASDPVVNLDITAVNDAPVLDNSGSPTLTAIDEDPATNTGTLVSDVLGAALTDVDTGASEGIAVTAVDESNGTWQYSTDGTNWSDVGTVADNSALLLASDDKLRFVPDADYSGSAAVTYRGWDQTSGTAGHQVDASTNGGTSAFSIASESESATITINAVNDAPTLSGGPYAFTATDEDTASTGVLISTLLA
;
A
#
# COMPACT_ATOMS: atom_id res chain seq x y z
N MET A 1 -30.07 -64.68 4.68
CA MET A 1 -30.29 -64.09 3.35
C MET A 1 -29.14 -63.13 3.12
N MET A 2 -28.07 -63.61 2.48
CA MET A 2 -26.95 -62.76 2.07
C MET A 2 -27.35 -61.98 0.83
N THR A 3 -27.08 -60.69 0.82
CA THR A 3 -27.36 -59.76 -0.26
C THR A 3 -26.32 -59.89 -1.37
N ASN A 4 -26.80 -60.08 -2.60
CA ASN A 4 -26.07 -60.04 -3.88
C ASN A 4 -24.92 -59.03 -3.92
N GLY A 5 -23.69 -59.50 -4.16
CA GLY A 5 -22.65 -58.74 -4.85
C GLY A 5 -21.23 -58.77 -4.29
N GLN A 6 -20.98 -59.26 -3.07
CA GLN A 6 -19.60 -59.48 -2.61
C GLN A 6 -19.06 -60.79 -3.17
N GLU A 7 -17.92 -60.72 -3.85
CA GLU A 7 -17.10 -61.88 -4.21
C GLU A 7 -16.60 -62.50 -2.90
N ILE A 8 -16.87 -63.79 -2.68
CA ILE A 8 -16.34 -64.51 -1.52
C ILE A 8 -14.86 -64.72 -1.79
N LYS A 9 -14.02 -64.16 -0.92
CA LYS A 9 -12.55 -64.22 -1.03
C LYS A 9 -11.90 -65.21 -0.09
N GLU A 10 -12.63 -65.68 0.91
CA GLU A 10 -12.09 -66.55 1.95
C GLU A 10 -13.15 -67.58 2.33
N VAL A 11 -12.73 -68.83 2.55
CA VAL A 11 -13.62 -69.92 2.97
C VAL A 11 -12.94 -70.83 3.99
N ILE A 12 -13.76 -71.46 4.84
CA ILE A 12 -13.30 -72.44 5.81
C ILE A 12 -13.85 -73.80 5.40
N VAL A 13 -12.96 -74.72 5.05
CA VAL A 13 -13.27 -76.10 4.69
C VAL A 13 -12.99 -76.99 5.90
N ILE A 14 -14.01 -77.68 6.39
CA ILE A 14 -13.90 -78.55 7.57
C ILE A 14 -14.21 -79.98 7.16
N ASP A 15 -13.32 -80.89 7.54
CA ASP A 15 -13.58 -82.32 7.49
C ASP A 15 -14.46 -82.76 8.67
N PRO A 16 -15.68 -83.28 8.43
CA PRO A 16 -16.54 -83.81 9.50
C PRO A 16 -15.93 -85.01 10.25
N GLY A 17 -14.83 -85.58 9.75
CA GLY A 17 -14.04 -86.58 10.45
C GLY A 17 -13.29 -86.05 11.68
N VAL A 18 -13.16 -84.73 11.83
CA VAL A 18 -12.61 -84.09 13.04
C VAL A 18 -13.66 -84.16 14.16
N SER A 19 -13.33 -84.81 15.27
CA SER A 19 -14.22 -84.84 16.44
C SER A 19 -14.53 -83.44 16.97
N ASP A 20 -15.81 -83.19 17.29
CA ASP A 20 -16.29 -81.93 17.88
C ASP A 20 -16.05 -80.67 17.01
N TYR A 21 -15.96 -80.85 15.68
CA TYR A 21 -15.79 -79.74 14.74
C TYR A 21 -16.92 -78.70 14.84
N GLU A 22 -18.11 -79.07 15.32
CA GLU A 22 -19.21 -78.13 15.56
C GLU A 22 -18.86 -77.04 16.59
N THR A 23 -18.00 -77.35 17.57
CA THR A 23 -17.50 -76.37 18.55
C THR A 23 -16.57 -75.35 17.89
N LEU A 24 -15.74 -75.79 16.94
CA LEU A 24 -14.93 -74.87 16.13
C LEU A 24 -15.82 -73.95 15.30
N ILE A 25 -16.87 -74.49 14.65
CA ILE A 25 -17.83 -73.69 13.88
C ILE A 25 -18.53 -72.64 14.74
N ALA A 26 -18.91 -73.00 15.97
CA ALA A 26 -19.55 -72.07 16.90
C ALA A 26 -18.61 -70.92 17.32
N GLY A 27 -17.30 -71.14 17.23
CA GLY A 27 -16.25 -70.17 17.53
C GLY A 27 -15.71 -69.40 16.33
N LEU A 28 -16.34 -69.46 15.15
CA LEU A 28 -15.90 -68.74 13.95
C LEU A 28 -16.40 -67.30 13.86
N SER A 29 -15.64 -66.46 13.15
CA SER A 29 -16.12 -65.14 12.70
C SER A 29 -17.36 -65.31 11.81
N PRO A 30 -18.46 -64.56 12.03
CA PRO A 30 -19.77 -64.82 11.40
C PRO A 30 -19.82 -64.57 9.88
N ASP A 31 -18.76 -64.01 9.30
CA ASP A 31 -18.74 -63.49 7.93
C ASP A 31 -17.99 -64.38 6.91
N ILE A 32 -17.33 -65.46 7.34
CA ILE A 32 -16.62 -66.40 6.45
C ILE A 32 -17.48 -67.65 6.20
N PRO A 33 -17.74 -68.03 4.93
CA PRO A 33 -18.49 -69.25 4.60
C PRO A 33 -17.78 -70.53 5.06
N VAL A 34 -18.52 -71.40 5.74
CA VAL A 34 -18.05 -72.74 6.14
C VAL A 34 -18.57 -73.80 5.17
N ILE A 35 -17.67 -74.64 4.68
CA ILE A 35 -17.94 -75.74 3.76
C ILE A 35 -17.56 -77.05 4.45
N LEU A 36 -18.50 -77.99 4.53
CA LEU A 36 -18.22 -79.33 5.07
C LEU A 36 -17.88 -80.29 3.93
N LEU A 37 -16.78 -81.03 4.07
CA LEU A 37 -16.40 -82.07 3.12
C LEU A 37 -17.39 -83.26 3.13
N GLN A 38 -17.46 -83.99 2.02
CA GLN A 38 -18.29 -85.19 1.95
C GLN A 38 -17.62 -86.36 2.65
N GLU A 39 -18.27 -86.95 3.66
CA GLU A 39 -17.73 -88.12 4.37
C GLU A 39 -17.53 -89.34 3.46
N ASN A 40 -16.43 -90.08 3.68
CA ASN A 40 -16.08 -91.34 3.00
C ASN A 40 -15.91 -91.22 1.46
N ALA A 41 -15.43 -90.08 0.98
CA ALA A 41 -15.09 -89.81 -0.41
C ALA A 41 -13.56 -89.85 -0.63
N ASN A 42 -13.10 -89.80 -1.88
CA ASN A 42 -11.68 -89.56 -2.15
C ASN A 42 -11.32 -88.14 -1.71
N GLY A 43 -10.21 -87.98 -0.98
CA GLY A 43 -9.87 -86.74 -0.28
C GLY A 43 -9.69 -85.52 -1.19
N LEU A 44 -8.92 -85.67 -2.27
CA LEU A 44 -8.69 -84.61 -3.25
C LEU A 44 -9.94 -84.30 -4.07
N GLU A 45 -10.68 -85.32 -4.52
CA GLU A 45 -11.95 -85.09 -5.23
C GLU A 45 -13.00 -84.39 -4.34
N SER A 46 -13.05 -84.72 -3.05
CA SER A 46 -13.96 -84.08 -2.09
C SER A 46 -13.63 -82.61 -1.91
N LEU A 47 -12.34 -82.26 -1.79
CA LEU A 47 -11.86 -80.88 -1.72
C LEU A 47 -12.14 -80.12 -3.03
N ALA A 48 -11.86 -80.72 -4.18
CA ALA A 48 -12.16 -80.13 -5.49
C ALA A 48 -13.66 -79.82 -5.65
N ASN A 49 -14.53 -80.75 -5.25
CA ASN A 49 -15.98 -80.53 -5.29
C ASN A 49 -16.42 -79.43 -4.31
N ALA A 50 -15.82 -79.36 -3.12
CA ALA A 50 -16.12 -78.33 -2.12
C ALA A 50 -15.81 -76.91 -2.63
N LEU A 51 -14.75 -76.78 -3.42
CA LEU A 51 -14.29 -75.49 -3.97
C LEU A 51 -14.83 -75.20 -5.38
N SER A 52 -15.58 -76.12 -6.00
CA SER A 52 -15.99 -76.03 -7.42
C SER A 52 -16.89 -74.84 -7.79
N ASP A 53 -17.60 -74.27 -6.82
CA ASP A 53 -18.45 -73.08 -7.00
C ASP A 53 -17.69 -71.75 -6.76
N TYR A 54 -16.40 -71.82 -6.45
CA TYR A 54 -15.56 -70.68 -6.08
C TYR A 54 -14.46 -70.41 -7.12
N SER A 55 -14.03 -69.15 -7.22
CA SER A 55 -12.94 -68.70 -8.07
C SER A 55 -12.33 -67.43 -7.47
N ASN A 56 -11.03 -67.22 -7.65
CA ASN A 56 -10.28 -66.09 -7.06
C ASN A 56 -10.41 -66.01 -5.53
N LEU A 57 -10.33 -67.16 -4.84
CA LEU A 57 -10.18 -67.18 -3.39
C LEU A 57 -8.80 -66.64 -3.03
N ASP A 58 -8.76 -65.65 -2.15
CA ASP A 58 -7.55 -65.10 -1.56
C ASP A 58 -7.07 -65.99 -0.39
N ALA A 59 -7.96 -66.77 0.25
CA ALA A 59 -7.59 -67.68 1.33
C ALA A 59 -8.52 -68.90 1.51
N VAL A 60 -7.96 -70.05 1.90
CA VAL A 60 -8.69 -71.26 2.30
C VAL A 60 -8.14 -71.81 3.61
N HIS A 61 -9.01 -71.98 4.60
CA HIS A 61 -8.69 -72.62 5.88
C HIS A 61 -9.16 -74.07 5.87
N LEU A 62 -8.24 -75.03 5.89
CA LEU A 62 -8.55 -76.46 5.83
C LEU A 62 -8.36 -77.12 7.20
N VAL A 63 -9.45 -77.49 7.84
CA VAL A 63 -9.46 -78.19 9.13
C VAL A 63 -9.64 -79.69 8.92
N SER A 64 -8.65 -80.47 9.33
CA SER A 64 -8.67 -81.92 9.17
C SER A 64 -7.74 -82.60 10.18
N HIS A 65 -7.71 -83.94 10.17
CA HIS A 65 -6.65 -84.67 10.85
C HIS A 65 -5.35 -84.64 10.04
N GLY A 66 -4.21 -84.58 10.73
CA GLY A 66 -2.88 -84.56 10.12
C GLY A 66 -1.92 -85.59 10.70
N SER A 67 -0.83 -85.83 9.96
CA SER A 67 0.42 -86.41 10.45
C SER A 67 1.56 -86.02 9.50
N GLN A 68 2.82 -86.27 9.86
CA GLN A 68 4.00 -85.96 9.02
C GLN A 68 3.78 -86.33 7.54
N GLY A 69 3.70 -85.29 6.69
CA GLY A 69 3.58 -85.39 5.23
C GLY A 69 2.21 -85.81 4.69
N GLN A 70 1.14 -85.69 5.48
CA GLN A 70 -0.18 -86.21 5.11
C GLN A 70 -1.33 -85.50 5.83
N LEU A 71 -2.40 -85.23 5.08
CA LEU A 71 -3.73 -84.85 5.58
C LEU A 71 -4.71 -86.01 5.43
N TYR A 72 -5.70 -86.11 6.31
CA TYR A 72 -6.73 -87.13 6.26
C TYR A 72 -8.08 -86.52 5.86
N LEU A 73 -8.30 -86.35 4.55
CA LEU A 73 -9.50 -85.71 4.02
C LEU A 73 -10.57 -86.73 3.62
N SER A 74 -11.79 -86.57 4.14
CA SER A 74 -12.97 -87.37 3.77
C SER A 74 -12.79 -88.88 3.97
N GLY A 75 -11.89 -89.29 4.88
CA GLY A 75 -11.54 -90.69 5.14
C GLY A 75 -10.46 -91.28 4.24
N ASP A 76 -9.83 -90.46 3.39
CA ASP A 76 -8.69 -90.80 2.55
C ASP A 76 -7.41 -90.08 3.01
N SER A 77 -6.24 -90.61 2.66
CA SER A 77 -4.95 -89.95 2.96
C SER A 77 -4.50 -89.15 1.75
N VAL A 78 -4.32 -87.84 1.93
CA VAL A 78 -3.77 -86.92 0.94
C VAL A 78 -2.31 -86.65 1.29
N ASN A 79 -1.41 -87.12 0.43
CA ASN A 79 0.04 -87.05 0.55
C ASN A 79 0.66 -86.86 -0.86
N GLN A 80 1.99 -86.79 -0.96
CA GLN A 80 2.69 -86.61 -2.25
C GLN A 80 2.27 -87.63 -3.32
N ASP A 81 2.16 -88.93 -2.97
CA ASP A 81 1.71 -89.97 -3.92
C ASP A 81 0.29 -89.69 -4.46
N SER A 82 -0.57 -89.08 -3.65
CA SER A 82 -1.95 -88.74 -4.02
C SER A 82 -1.99 -87.56 -4.99
N LEU A 83 -1.13 -86.55 -4.78
CA LEU A 83 -0.97 -85.40 -5.68
C LEU A 83 -0.47 -85.85 -7.06
N GLU A 84 0.56 -86.69 -7.09
CA GLU A 84 1.13 -87.23 -8.33
C GLU A 84 0.13 -88.09 -9.13
N GLN A 85 -0.76 -88.80 -8.45
CA GLN A 85 -1.73 -89.70 -9.09
C GLN A 85 -2.96 -88.98 -9.65
N GLN A 86 -3.25 -87.76 -9.20
CA GLN A 86 -4.47 -87.02 -9.57
C GLN A 86 -4.22 -85.58 -10.06
N PRO A 87 -3.32 -85.36 -11.04
CA PRO A 87 -2.94 -84.00 -11.46
C PRO A 87 -4.11 -83.18 -12.02
N ASP A 88 -5.09 -83.83 -12.67
CA ASP A 88 -6.29 -83.15 -13.18
C ASP A 88 -7.19 -82.64 -12.04
N VAL A 89 -7.25 -83.35 -10.91
CA VAL A 89 -8.03 -82.95 -9.72
C VAL A 89 -7.32 -81.81 -9.00
N VAL A 90 -6.00 -81.92 -8.85
CA VAL A 90 -5.17 -80.85 -8.25
C VAL A 90 -5.25 -79.56 -9.07
N ALA A 91 -5.21 -79.64 -10.40
CA ALA A 91 -5.42 -78.49 -11.27
C ALA A 91 -6.81 -77.84 -11.08
N SER A 92 -7.87 -78.63 -10.88
CA SER A 92 -9.20 -78.08 -10.62
C SER A 92 -9.33 -77.38 -9.26
N ILE A 93 -8.55 -77.81 -8.26
CA ILE A 93 -8.44 -77.12 -6.97
C ILE A 93 -7.68 -75.80 -7.16
N ALA A 94 -6.55 -75.82 -7.88
CA ALA A 94 -5.75 -74.64 -8.18
C ALA A 94 -6.55 -73.52 -8.89
N GLU A 95 -7.48 -73.89 -9.79
CA GLU A 95 -8.37 -72.94 -10.48
C GLU A 95 -9.31 -72.15 -9.53
N SER A 96 -9.51 -72.60 -8.29
CA SER A 96 -10.33 -71.89 -7.30
C SER A 96 -9.60 -70.72 -6.62
N PHE A 97 -8.27 -70.72 -6.64
CA PHE A 97 -7.43 -69.74 -5.95
C PHE A 97 -7.06 -68.53 -6.82
N ALA A 98 -6.85 -67.37 -6.18
CA ALA A 98 -6.17 -66.23 -6.76
C ALA A 98 -4.64 -66.44 -6.79
N PRO A 99 -3.87 -65.73 -7.62
CA PRO A 99 -2.41 -65.80 -7.58
C PRO A 99 -1.86 -65.29 -6.24
N GLY A 100 -1.03 -66.09 -5.56
CA GLY A 100 -0.50 -65.77 -4.22
C GLY A 100 -1.59 -65.78 -3.16
N ALA A 101 -2.56 -66.70 -3.28
CA ALA A 101 -3.57 -66.92 -2.27
C ALA A 101 -3.02 -67.84 -1.16
N ASP A 102 -3.63 -67.78 0.02
CA ASP A 102 -3.23 -68.57 1.18
C ASP A 102 -4.01 -69.89 1.30
N LEU A 103 -3.33 -70.96 1.71
CA LEU A 103 -3.96 -72.21 2.16
C LEU A 103 -3.40 -72.59 3.55
N LEU A 104 -4.26 -72.55 4.55
CA LEU A 104 -3.90 -72.83 5.95
C LEU A 104 -4.34 -74.23 6.33
N LEU A 105 -3.38 -75.09 6.69
CA LEU A 105 -3.58 -76.51 6.96
C LEU A 105 -3.61 -76.79 8.47
N TYR A 106 -4.80 -76.79 9.05
CA TYR A 106 -5.03 -77.15 10.45
C TYR A 106 -5.14 -78.66 10.60
N GLY A 107 -3.98 -79.33 10.52
CA GLY A 107 -3.83 -80.74 10.81
C GLY A 107 -2.56 -80.96 11.61
N CYS A 108 -2.61 -81.83 12.60
CA CYS A 108 -1.49 -82.09 13.48
C CYS A 108 -0.25 -82.56 12.69
N SER A 109 0.88 -81.87 12.88
CA SER A 109 2.21 -82.29 12.45
C SER A 109 2.34 -82.52 10.95
N VAL A 110 1.52 -81.87 10.13
CA VAL A 110 1.50 -82.01 8.67
C VAL A 110 2.86 -81.64 8.08
N ALA A 111 3.46 -80.55 8.55
CA ALA A 111 4.76 -80.06 8.12
C ALA A 111 5.94 -80.60 8.94
N SER A 112 5.68 -81.51 9.89
CA SER A 112 6.72 -82.00 10.80
C SER A 112 7.85 -82.72 10.04
N GLY A 113 9.09 -82.30 10.25
CA GLY A 113 10.29 -82.90 9.66
C GLY A 113 10.36 -82.84 8.12
N GLU A 114 11.45 -83.37 7.55
CA GLU A 114 11.78 -83.25 6.12
C GLU A 114 10.64 -83.72 5.19
N LYS A 115 9.97 -84.83 5.51
CA LYS A 115 8.84 -85.34 4.72
C LYS A 115 7.59 -84.46 4.78
N GLY A 116 7.37 -83.79 5.92
CA GLY A 116 6.23 -82.89 6.09
C GLY A 116 6.43 -81.63 5.27
N GLN A 117 7.61 -81.05 5.35
CA GLN A 117 8.00 -79.86 4.58
C GLN A 117 7.97 -80.15 3.07
N GLU A 118 8.57 -81.26 2.61
CA GLU A 118 8.52 -81.66 1.19
C GLU A 118 7.09 -81.87 0.68
N PHE A 119 6.15 -82.30 1.53
CA PHE A 119 4.73 -82.43 1.15
C PHE A 119 4.08 -81.06 0.99
N VAL A 120 4.31 -80.13 1.93
CA VAL A 120 3.77 -78.77 1.88
C VAL A 120 4.35 -77.99 0.71
N GLU A 121 5.66 -78.08 0.45
CA GLU A 121 6.32 -77.47 -0.70
C GLU A 121 5.75 -77.98 -2.03
N GLN A 122 5.57 -79.30 -2.17
CA GLN A 122 4.99 -79.89 -3.38
C GLN A 122 3.52 -79.44 -3.57
N LEU A 123 2.74 -79.41 -2.49
CA LEU A 123 1.34 -78.97 -2.54
C LEU A 123 1.23 -77.48 -2.90
N SER A 124 2.06 -76.62 -2.33
CA SER A 124 2.16 -75.20 -2.66
C SER A 124 2.52 -75.02 -4.14
N SER A 125 3.51 -75.76 -4.63
CA SER A 125 3.94 -75.72 -6.02
C SER A 125 2.86 -76.17 -7.00
N ASP A 126 2.13 -77.25 -6.67
CA ASP A 126 1.09 -77.80 -7.54
C ASP A 126 -0.18 -76.94 -7.59
N LEU A 127 -0.51 -76.24 -6.49
CA LEU A 127 -1.67 -75.36 -6.39
C LEU A 127 -1.37 -73.90 -6.79
N GLY A 128 -0.11 -73.47 -6.70
CA GLY A 128 0.29 -72.08 -6.94
C GLY A 128 -0.14 -71.11 -5.84
N VAL A 129 -0.14 -71.58 -4.59
CA VAL A 129 -0.62 -70.88 -3.38
C VAL A 129 0.46 -70.90 -2.30
N ASP A 130 0.42 -69.92 -1.41
CA ASP A 130 1.25 -69.87 -0.22
C ASP A 130 0.60 -70.74 0.86
N ILE A 131 1.36 -71.58 1.57
CA ILE A 131 0.81 -72.56 2.52
C ILE A 131 1.40 -72.39 3.91
N ALA A 132 0.54 -72.33 4.92
CA ALA A 132 0.91 -72.47 6.33
C ALA A 132 0.41 -73.81 6.88
N ALA A 133 1.24 -74.54 7.63
CA ALA A 133 0.89 -75.84 8.19
C ALA A 133 1.56 -76.07 9.54
N SER A 134 0.89 -76.80 10.43
CA SER A 134 1.44 -77.15 11.74
C SER A 134 2.52 -78.24 11.62
N ASP A 135 3.63 -78.07 12.32
CA ASP A 135 4.72 -79.03 12.44
C ASP A 135 4.66 -79.86 13.74
N ASP A 136 3.70 -79.55 14.62
CA ASP A 136 3.51 -80.14 15.93
C ASP A 136 2.02 -80.49 16.23
N ARG A 137 1.54 -80.41 17.48
CA ARG A 137 0.14 -80.69 17.81
C ARG A 137 -0.77 -79.47 17.59
N THR A 138 -1.62 -79.53 16.58
CA THR A 138 -2.72 -78.56 16.42
C THR A 138 -3.91 -78.91 17.32
N GLY A 139 -4.30 -78.00 18.22
CA GLY A 139 -5.44 -78.17 19.11
C GLY A 139 -5.33 -77.30 20.38
N PRO A 140 -6.23 -77.47 21.36
CA PRO A 140 -6.26 -76.65 22.56
C PRO A 140 -5.04 -76.92 23.45
N LEU A 141 -4.54 -75.86 24.10
CA LEU A 141 -3.42 -75.93 25.05
C LEU A 141 -3.63 -76.95 26.18
N SER A 142 -4.89 -77.17 26.59
CA SER A 142 -5.26 -78.16 27.60
C SER A 142 -4.93 -79.61 27.20
N LEU A 143 -4.75 -79.88 25.91
CA LEU A 143 -4.38 -81.17 25.33
C LEU A 143 -2.96 -81.18 24.76
N GLY A 144 -2.21 -80.09 24.93
CA GLY A 144 -0.82 -79.95 24.51
C GLY A 144 -0.66 -79.64 23.02
N GLY A 145 -1.55 -78.81 22.48
CA GLY A 145 -1.37 -78.13 21.19
C GLY A 145 -1.54 -76.62 21.30
N ASP A 146 -1.25 -75.85 20.26
CA ASP A 146 -1.22 -74.38 20.31
C ASP A 146 -1.99 -73.67 19.18
N TRP A 147 -2.42 -74.39 18.14
CA TRP A 147 -3.07 -73.85 16.93
C TRP A 147 -2.15 -73.04 16.02
N ASP A 148 -0.86 -73.01 16.33
CA ASP A 148 0.13 -72.34 15.51
C ASP A 148 0.39 -73.18 14.24
N LEU A 149 0.80 -72.48 13.19
CA LEU A 149 1.19 -73.07 11.91
C LEU A 149 2.65 -72.66 11.67
N GLU A 150 3.57 -73.45 12.22
CA GLU A 150 4.98 -73.11 12.39
C GLU A 150 5.75 -73.10 11.07
N PHE A 151 5.27 -73.88 10.10
CA PHE A 151 5.90 -73.98 8.79
C PHE A 151 5.07 -73.23 7.74
N SER A 152 5.73 -72.32 7.03
CA SER A 152 5.16 -71.65 5.86
C SER A 152 6.04 -71.83 4.62
N GLU A 153 5.39 -72.03 3.48
CA GLU A 153 5.97 -71.92 2.14
C GLU A 153 5.26 -70.76 1.44
N GLY A 154 5.94 -69.61 1.31
CA GLY A 154 5.34 -68.37 0.83
C GLY A 154 5.17 -67.29 1.89
N GLU A 155 4.63 -66.13 1.49
CA GLU A 155 4.15 -65.09 2.42
C GLU A 155 2.70 -65.42 2.81
N ILE A 156 2.35 -65.31 4.09
CA ILE A 156 1.00 -65.63 4.58
C ILE A 156 0.35 -64.35 5.07
N GLU A 157 -0.69 -63.88 4.38
CA GLU A 157 -1.40 -62.65 4.74
C GLU A 157 -2.65 -62.88 5.60
N SER A 158 -3.15 -64.12 5.61
CA SER A 158 -4.41 -64.49 6.28
C SER A 158 -4.23 -64.78 7.77
N VAL A 159 -5.18 -64.32 8.57
CA VAL A 159 -5.19 -64.51 10.03
C VAL A 159 -6.07 -65.70 10.43
N LEU A 160 -5.80 -66.28 11.61
CA LEU A 160 -6.63 -67.34 12.19
C LEU A 160 -8.12 -66.93 12.28
N PRO A 161 -9.06 -67.69 11.67
CA PRO A 161 -10.47 -67.30 11.62
C PRO A 161 -11.28 -67.75 12.85
N PHE A 162 -10.63 -68.50 13.76
CA PHE A 162 -11.22 -69.04 14.98
C PHE A 162 -11.04 -68.08 16.16
N THR A 163 -12.07 -67.89 16.96
CA THR A 163 -11.97 -67.18 18.24
C THR A 163 -11.15 -68.00 19.24
N VAL A 164 -10.45 -67.30 20.14
CA VAL A 164 -9.70 -67.91 21.25
C VAL A 164 -10.56 -68.89 22.05
N GLN A 165 -11.84 -68.57 22.28
CA GLN A 165 -12.76 -69.44 23.01
C GLN A 165 -13.09 -70.72 22.21
N GLY A 166 -13.35 -70.63 20.90
CA GLY A 166 -13.61 -71.80 20.07
C GLY A 166 -12.42 -72.75 19.96
N MET A 167 -11.21 -72.19 19.87
CA MET A 167 -9.95 -72.94 19.87
C MET A 167 -9.66 -73.64 21.20
N GLN A 168 -10.10 -73.08 22.33
CA GLN A 168 -9.95 -73.67 23.66
C GLN A 168 -11.05 -74.69 24.01
N ASP A 169 -12.24 -74.54 23.45
CA ASP A 169 -13.43 -75.34 23.81
C ASP A 169 -13.51 -76.68 23.09
N ILE A 170 -12.81 -76.85 21.95
CA ILE A 170 -12.73 -78.16 21.31
C ILE A 170 -12.12 -79.16 22.29
N ASP A 171 -12.67 -80.37 22.37
CA ASP A 171 -12.23 -81.40 23.31
C ASP A 171 -11.22 -82.40 22.72
N HIS A 172 -10.68 -82.13 21.51
CA HIS A 172 -9.72 -82.99 20.82
C HIS A 172 -8.61 -82.19 20.10
N CYS A 173 -7.42 -82.78 19.96
CA CYS A 173 -6.41 -82.31 19.00
C CYS A 173 -6.69 -82.87 17.61
N LEU A 174 -6.21 -82.19 16.58
CA LEU A 174 -6.40 -82.55 15.17
C LEU A 174 -5.47 -83.70 14.71
N GLY A 175 -5.08 -84.63 15.59
CA GLY A 175 -3.88 -85.47 15.39
C GLY A 175 -3.85 -86.93 15.89
N CYS A 176 -4.94 -87.72 15.85
CA CYS A 176 -4.83 -89.15 16.18
C CYS A 176 -5.63 -90.04 15.20
N VAL A 177 -4.95 -90.73 14.27
CA VAL A 177 -5.51 -91.83 13.45
C VAL A 177 -4.66 -93.10 13.64
N SER A 178 -5.26 -94.25 13.93
CA SER A 178 -4.53 -95.53 14.03
C SER A 178 -4.98 -96.56 13.00
N PHE A 179 -4.03 -97.31 12.42
CA PHE A 179 -4.27 -98.35 11.42
C PHE A 179 -4.21 -99.75 12.05
N LEU A 180 -5.36 -100.38 12.30
CA LEU A 180 -5.41 -101.81 12.59
C LEU A 180 -5.57 -102.60 11.28
N GLY A 181 -4.42 -102.95 10.66
CA GLY A 181 -4.32 -104.06 9.71
C GLY A 181 -5.29 -104.03 8.52
N GLY A 182 -5.06 -103.13 7.55
CA GLY A 182 -5.59 -103.26 6.18
C GLY A 182 -7.08 -103.00 5.97
N GLY A 183 -7.75 -102.30 6.89
CA GLY A 183 -9.13 -101.78 6.73
C GLY A 183 -9.22 -100.28 7.03
N LEU A 184 -10.33 -99.66 6.62
CA LEU A 184 -10.68 -98.22 6.70
C LEU A 184 -10.25 -97.55 8.02
N PRO A 185 -9.80 -96.28 8.00
CA PRO A 185 -9.31 -95.55 9.17
C PRO A 185 -10.36 -95.52 10.29
N HIS A 186 -9.92 -95.80 11.53
CA HIS A 186 -10.76 -95.73 12.72
C HIS A 186 -10.31 -94.57 13.60
N LEU A 187 -11.19 -93.58 13.79
CA LEU A 187 -11.01 -92.48 14.75
C LEU A 187 -11.03 -93.10 16.16
N THR A 188 -9.91 -93.10 16.87
CA THR A 188 -9.82 -93.62 18.24
C THR A 188 -10.12 -92.52 19.26
N ASN A 189 -10.76 -92.87 20.38
CA ASN A 189 -10.90 -91.94 21.50
C ASN A 189 -9.55 -91.72 22.21
N GLU A 190 -9.45 -90.56 22.85
CA GLU A 190 -8.31 -89.93 23.53
C GLU A 190 -7.52 -90.79 24.56
N THR A 191 -7.97 -92.00 24.90
CA THR A 191 -7.27 -92.82 25.92
C THR A 191 -5.98 -93.45 25.40
N ASP A 192 -5.81 -93.61 24.07
CA ASP A 192 -4.65 -94.29 23.48
C ASP A 192 -3.46 -93.35 23.20
N CYS A 193 -3.68 -92.03 23.05
CA CYS A 193 -2.61 -91.05 22.82
C CYS A 193 -1.83 -90.69 24.13
N LYS A 194 -2.23 -91.25 25.29
CA LYS A 194 -1.59 -91.07 26.62
C LYS A 194 -0.91 -92.32 27.18
N ASN A 195 -1.00 -93.47 26.51
CA ASN A 195 -0.37 -94.70 27.00
C ASN A 195 0.84 -95.04 26.13
N ASN A 196 2.04 -95.00 26.73
CA ASN A 196 3.24 -95.64 26.24
C ASN A 196 2.92 -97.09 25.77
N ASP A 197 2.60 -97.28 24.49
CA ASP A 197 2.74 -98.57 23.83
C ASP A 197 4.22 -98.75 23.50
N PRO A 198 4.94 -99.66 24.17
CA PRO A 198 6.35 -99.93 23.88
C PRO A 198 6.60 -100.53 22.48
N ASN A 199 5.56 -100.78 21.67
CA ASN A 199 5.68 -101.20 20.27
C ASN A 199 5.37 -100.10 19.25
N ASN A 200 5.02 -98.88 19.68
CA ASN A 200 4.78 -97.76 18.77
C ASN A 200 6.05 -96.90 18.68
N THR A 201 6.81 -97.05 17.61
CA THR A 201 8.02 -96.25 17.35
C THR A 201 7.65 -94.88 16.80
N TRP A 202 7.13 -93.99 17.65
CA TRP A 202 7.18 -92.56 17.41
C TRP A 202 8.12 -91.97 18.45
N THR A 203 9.25 -91.48 17.97
CA THR A 203 10.32 -90.91 18.77
C THR A 203 9.78 -89.77 19.61
N SER A 204 10.12 -89.80 20.89
CA SER A 204 9.88 -88.72 21.85
C SER A 204 10.53 -87.43 21.37
N ASP A 205 9.74 -86.38 21.19
CA ASP A 205 10.23 -85.02 21.33
C ASP A 205 10.17 -84.66 22.81
N THR A 206 11.34 -84.53 23.41
CA THR A 206 11.51 -83.74 24.63
C THR A 206 11.69 -82.30 24.17
N PRO A 207 10.96 -81.29 24.72
CA PRO A 207 11.17 -79.90 24.34
C PRO A 207 12.64 -79.53 24.59
N ALA A 208 13.28 -78.99 23.55
CA ALA A 208 14.50 -78.21 23.73
C ALA A 208 14.12 -76.87 24.38
N ASN A 209 15.04 -76.24 25.10
CA ASN A 209 14.91 -74.85 25.55
C ASN A 209 14.74 -73.97 24.29
N ASN A 210 13.60 -73.30 24.19
CA ASN A 210 13.25 -72.43 23.08
C ASN A 210 13.68 -70.98 23.38
N LYS A 211 14.04 -70.21 22.35
CA LYS A 211 14.25 -68.76 22.53
C LYS A 211 12.92 -68.09 22.87
N PRO A 212 12.93 -66.96 23.61
CA PRO A 212 11.77 -66.10 23.66
C PRO A 212 11.39 -65.63 22.25
N VAL A 213 10.09 -65.50 21.98
CA VAL A 213 9.52 -65.01 20.73
C VAL A 213 8.62 -63.81 21.04
N PHE A 214 8.87 -62.66 20.40
CA PHE A 214 8.03 -61.49 20.55
C PHE A 214 6.66 -61.71 19.90
N ASN A 215 5.58 -61.27 20.56
CA ASN A 215 4.21 -61.31 20.05
C ASN A 215 3.52 -59.94 20.07
N SER A 216 4.30 -58.85 20.20
CA SER A 216 3.83 -57.46 20.22
C SER A 216 4.00 -56.74 18.88
N GLY A 217 3.31 -55.60 18.74
CA GLY A 217 3.44 -54.72 17.56
C GLY A 217 4.85 -54.15 17.37
N THR A 218 5.19 -53.80 16.13
CA THR A 218 6.54 -53.34 15.75
C THR A 218 6.65 -51.83 15.54
N SER A 219 5.60 -51.07 15.86
CA SER A 219 5.60 -49.61 15.69
C SER A 219 4.59 -48.89 16.56
N PHE A 220 4.87 -47.62 16.88
CA PHE A 220 3.93 -46.67 17.47
C PHE A 220 4.23 -45.24 17.01
N SER A 221 3.36 -44.29 17.35
CA SER A 221 3.55 -42.85 17.10
C SER A 221 3.52 -42.04 18.38
N VAL A 222 4.25 -40.93 18.42
CA VAL A 222 4.24 -39.96 19.52
C VAL A 222 4.26 -38.54 18.95
N ASP A 223 3.46 -37.65 19.54
CA ASP A 223 3.45 -36.24 19.18
C ASP A 223 4.74 -35.56 19.62
N GLU A 224 5.32 -34.69 18.80
CA GLU A 224 6.58 -34.02 19.11
C GLU A 224 6.51 -33.15 20.37
N THR A 225 5.34 -32.58 20.63
CA THR A 225 5.04 -31.74 21.78
C THR A 225 4.67 -32.55 23.03
N SER A 226 4.70 -33.88 22.97
CA SER A 226 4.36 -34.75 24.09
C SER A 226 5.28 -34.52 25.28
N THR A 227 4.69 -34.14 26.41
CA THR A 227 5.39 -33.97 27.70
C THR A 227 5.01 -35.05 28.72
N ASP A 228 4.16 -36.01 28.33
CA ASP A 228 3.68 -37.06 29.22
C ASP A 228 4.66 -38.23 29.27
N THR A 229 5.40 -38.33 30.38
CA THR A 229 6.35 -39.42 30.63
C THR A 229 5.73 -40.62 31.36
N THR A 230 4.41 -40.66 31.51
CA THR A 230 3.70 -41.69 32.31
C THR A 230 2.86 -42.63 31.48
N SER A 231 2.34 -42.16 30.35
CA SER A 231 1.55 -42.96 29.42
C SER A 231 2.40 -44.05 28.76
N VAL A 232 1.82 -45.25 28.68
CA VAL A 232 2.39 -46.38 27.93
C VAL A 232 2.15 -46.13 26.45
N LEU A 233 3.23 -46.07 25.67
CA LEU A 233 3.17 -45.82 24.23
C LEU A 233 3.09 -47.13 23.43
N LEU A 234 3.74 -48.17 23.94
CA LEU A 234 3.66 -49.54 23.41
C LEU A 234 3.95 -50.52 24.54
N ASP A 235 3.24 -51.64 24.55
CA ASP A 235 3.48 -52.78 25.44
C ASP A 235 4.13 -53.89 24.60
N VAL A 236 5.38 -54.25 24.91
CA VAL A 236 6.09 -55.33 24.22
C VAL A 236 6.13 -56.58 25.08
N ASN A 237 5.81 -57.72 24.47
CA ASN A 237 5.77 -58.99 25.18
C ASN A 237 6.46 -60.08 24.36
N ALA A 238 7.15 -60.99 25.05
CA ALA A 238 7.78 -62.17 24.47
C ALA A 238 7.48 -63.41 25.32
N ASN A 239 7.32 -64.57 24.66
CA ASN A 239 7.01 -65.85 25.27
C ASN A 239 8.11 -66.88 24.93
N ASP A 240 8.58 -67.65 25.90
CA ASP A 240 9.61 -68.69 25.74
C ASP A 240 9.03 -70.11 25.61
N GLY A 241 7.74 -70.31 25.92
CA GLY A 241 7.00 -71.56 25.63
C GLY A 241 7.46 -72.79 26.42
N ASP A 242 8.32 -72.63 27.43
CA ASP A 242 8.95 -73.73 28.15
C ASP A 242 8.05 -74.27 29.29
N SER A 243 7.49 -75.46 29.11
CA SER A 243 6.63 -76.10 30.12
C SER A 243 7.40 -76.52 31.40
N GLY A 244 7.53 -75.60 32.36
CA GLY A 244 7.97 -75.90 33.75
C GLY A 244 9.11 -75.05 34.33
N GLY A 245 9.54 -73.99 33.65
CA GLY A 245 10.45 -72.96 34.18
C GLY A 245 9.69 -71.76 34.77
N ASN A 246 10.38 -70.79 35.37
CA ASN A 246 9.79 -69.48 35.58
C ASN A 246 9.92 -68.72 34.24
N ASP A 247 8.84 -68.56 33.47
CA ASP A 247 8.75 -67.74 32.24
C ASP A 247 8.92 -66.23 32.53
N SER A 248 9.99 -65.86 33.25
CA SER A 248 10.27 -64.49 33.64
C SER A 248 11.17 -63.84 32.60
N VAL A 249 10.60 -63.49 31.45
CA VAL A 249 11.30 -62.72 30.43
C VAL A 249 11.52 -61.29 30.91
N THR A 250 12.74 -60.78 30.76
CA THR A 250 13.09 -59.37 31.05
C THR A 250 13.38 -58.58 29.79
N TYR A 251 13.02 -57.30 29.79
CA TYR A 251 13.13 -56.44 28.62
C TYR A 251 14.17 -55.33 28.79
N SER A 252 14.89 -54.98 27.72
CA SER A 252 15.79 -53.84 27.71
C SER A 252 15.93 -53.19 26.32
N ILE A 253 16.13 -51.87 26.27
CA ILE A 253 16.49 -51.17 25.04
C ILE A 253 18.01 -51.28 24.84
N THR A 254 18.43 -51.99 23.81
CA THR A 254 19.85 -52.27 23.53
C THR A 254 20.44 -51.44 22.39
N GLY A 255 19.59 -50.85 21.55
CA GLY A 255 20.03 -49.99 20.45
C GLY A 255 18.90 -49.12 19.87
N GLY A 256 19.18 -48.56 18.69
CA GLY A 256 18.26 -47.67 17.97
C GLY A 256 18.55 -46.18 18.16
N THR A 257 18.07 -45.33 17.26
CA THR A 257 18.31 -43.87 17.31
C THR A 257 17.55 -43.18 18.44
N GLY A 258 16.46 -43.79 18.92
CA GLY A 258 15.64 -43.28 20.02
C GLY A 258 16.06 -43.76 21.40
N GLN A 259 17.15 -44.54 21.54
CA GLN A 259 17.52 -45.22 22.79
C GLN A 259 17.59 -44.29 24.01
N THR A 260 17.95 -43.03 23.85
CA THR A 260 18.06 -42.07 24.97
C THR A 260 16.76 -41.30 25.26
N LEU A 261 15.72 -41.48 24.44
CA LEU A 261 14.47 -40.71 24.49
C LEU A 261 13.31 -41.49 25.13
N PHE A 262 13.42 -42.82 25.22
CA PHE A 262 12.39 -43.72 25.73
C PHE A 262 12.96 -44.62 26.82
N ASP A 263 12.11 -44.99 27.77
CA ASP A 263 12.39 -46.00 28.79
C ASP A 263 11.50 -47.23 28.54
N ILE A 264 11.98 -48.41 28.93
CA ILE A 264 11.20 -49.66 28.96
C ILE A 264 11.20 -50.20 30.39
N ASP A 265 10.05 -50.64 30.89
CA ASP A 265 10.02 -51.38 32.15
C ASP A 265 10.53 -52.81 31.92
N SER A 266 11.46 -53.26 32.77
CA SER A 266 12.14 -54.54 32.57
C SER A 266 11.26 -55.75 32.84
N ASP A 267 10.19 -55.59 33.61
CA ASP A 267 9.39 -56.71 34.12
C ASP A 267 8.13 -56.94 33.28
N ASP A 268 7.57 -55.89 32.66
CA ASP A 268 6.34 -55.98 31.87
C ASP A 268 6.45 -55.43 30.44
N GLY A 269 7.60 -54.86 30.04
CA GLY A 269 7.85 -54.47 28.66
C GLY A 269 7.13 -53.18 28.22
N GLU A 270 6.55 -52.42 29.14
CA GLU A 270 5.89 -51.15 28.81
C GLU A 270 6.91 -50.06 28.42
N ILE A 271 6.83 -49.57 27.19
CA ILE A 271 7.65 -48.47 26.66
C ILE A 271 6.98 -47.13 26.94
N ARG A 272 7.74 -46.17 27.46
CA ARG A 272 7.30 -44.81 27.81
C ARG A 272 8.28 -43.75 27.31
N LEU A 273 7.78 -42.53 27.09
CA LEU A 273 8.63 -41.37 26.85
C LEU A 273 9.38 -40.99 28.13
N ASN A 274 10.67 -40.69 28.03
CA ASN A 274 11.45 -40.22 29.17
C ASN A 274 11.60 -38.70 29.19
N ALA A 275 12.23 -38.17 30.25
CA ALA A 275 12.37 -36.72 30.43
C ALA A 275 13.22 -36.03 29.35
N THR A 276 14.16 -36.75 28.70
CA THR A 276 14.92 -36.21 27.57
C THR A 276 14.04 -36.14 26.34
N GLY A 277 13.36 -37.24 25.99
CA GLY A 277 12.40 -37.28 24.88
C GLY A 277 11.33 -36.19 24.98
N ALA A 278 10.71 -36.05 26.16
CA ALA A 278 9.70 -35.02 26.46
C ALA A 278 10.19 -33.56 26.32
N SER A 279 11.48 -33.33 26.11
CA SER A 279 12.07 -31.99 25.95
C SER A 279 12.82 -31.79 24.64
N THR A 280 12.97 -32.83 23.82
CA THR A 280 13.79 -32.81 22.60
C THR A 280 13.16 -33.50 21.40
N LEU A 281 12.00 -34.15 21.54
CA LEU A 281 11.22 -34.54 20.37
C LEU A 281 10.85 -33.27 19.60
N ASP A 282 11.08 -33.33 18.31
CA ASP A 282 10.99 -32.22 17.35
C ASP A 282 10.98 -32.89 15.96
N TYR A 283 9.85 -32.77 15.27
CA TYR A 283 9.59 -33.39 13.97
C TYR A 283 10.50 -32.81 12.90
N GLU A 284 10.73 -31.50 12.90
CA GLU A 284 11.66 -30.80 12.00
C GLU A 284 13.09 -31.27 12.17
N THR A 285 13.46 -31.68 13.39
CA THR A 285 14.75 -32.31 13.67
C THR A 285 14.79 -33.77 13.22
N ALA A 286 13.77 -34.58 13.53
CA ALA A 286 13.68 -35.97 13.10
C ALA A 286 12.23 -36.51 13.09
N THR A 287 11.79 -36.96 11.92
CA THR A 287 10.42 -37.48 11.72
C THR A 287 10.20 -38.92 12.20
N SER A 288 11.29 -39.65 12.52
CA SER A 288 11.21 -41.02 13.04
C SER A 288 12.43 -41.43 13.85
N TYR A 289 12.21 -42.37 14.78
CA TYR A 289 13.26 -43.01 15.57
C TYR A 289 13.11 -44.53 15.53
N THR A 290 14.17 -45.26 15.87
CA THR A 290 14.11 -46.71 16.08
C THR A 290 14.54 -47.08 17.49
N LEU A 291 13.99 -48.17 18.02
CA LEU A 291 14.47 -48.87 19.22
C LEU A 291 14.76 -50.32 18.88
N THR A 292 15.85 -50.88 19.41
CA THR A 292 16.10 -52.32 19.38
C THR A 292 15.86 -52.87 20.78
N ILE A 293 14.76 -53.61 20.95
CA ILE A 293 14.38 -54.21 22.23
C ILE A 293 14.96 -55.61 22.30
N GLN A 294 15.58 -55.96 23.44
CA GLN A 294 16.01 -57.31 23.77
C GLN A 294 15.09 -57.92 24.82
N ALA A 295 14.59 -59.12 24.56
CA ALA A 295 13.95 -59.99 25.55
C ALA A 295 14.97 -61.06 26.01
N ASP A 296 15.05 -61.31 27.32
CA ASP A 296 15.97 -62.27 27.96
C ASP A 296 15.24 -63.14 29.01
N ASP A 297 15.22 -64.46 28.83
CA ASP A 297 14.63 -65.43 29.78
C ASP A 297 15.57 -65.84 30.94
N GLY A 298 16.82 -65.38 30.93
CA GLY A 298 17.81 -65.62 31.99
C GLY A 298 18.48 -67.00 31.99
N GLU A 299 18.24 -67.85 30.98
CA GLU A 299 18.83 -69.18 30.87
C GLU A 299 20.31 -69.15 30.36
N SER A 300 21.02 -70.27 30.52
CA SER A 300 22.47 -70.33 30.23
C SER A 300 22.85 -70.50 28.75
N SER A 301 21.87 -70.75 27.87
CA SER A 301 22.04 -70.88 26.43
C SER A 301 20.76 -70.50 25.72
N ASN A 302 20.84 -69.82 24.57
CA ASN A 302 19.69 -69.48 23.72
C ASN A 302 18.69 -68.48 24.34
N ASN A 303 19.10 -67.74 25.35
CA ASN A 303 18.22 -66.98 26.24
C ASN A 303 17.74 -65.61 25.72
N THR A 304 18.15 -65.16 24.53
CA THR A 304 17.84 -63.79 24.06
C THR A 304 17.39 -63.70 22.61
N ILE A 305 16.47 -62.77 22.35
CA ILE A 305 16.00 -62.33 21.03
C ILE A 305 15.91 -60.81 20.99
N THR A 306 15.96 -60.22 19.78
CA THR A 306 15.79 -58.78 19.58
C THR A 306 14.70 -58.46 18.58
N GLN A 307 13.93 -57.40 18.83
CA GLN A 307 12.92 -56.85 17.93
C GLN A 307 13.20 -55.35 17.71
N ASP A 308 13.20 -54.93 16.45
CA ASP A 308 13.25 -53.50 16.12
C ASP A 308 11.83 -52.92 16.14
N ILE A 309 11.69 -51.77 16.79
CA ILE A 309 10.47 -50.97 16.88
C ILE A 309 10.69 -49.65 16.15
N THR A 310 9.75 -49.29 15.26
CA THR A 310 9.76 -48.00 14.55
C THR A 310 8.84 -47.01 15.26
N ILE A 311 9.36 -45.81 15.52
CA ILE A 311 8.64 -44.72 16.17
C ILE A 311 8.44 -43.62 15.15
N THR A 312 7.18 -43.30 14.85
CA THR A 312 6.85 -42.13 14.03
C THR A 312 6.63 -40.94 14.94
N VAL A 313 7.26 -39.80 14.64
CA VAL A 313 6.96 -38.54 15.31
C VAL A 313 5.82 -37.88 14.53
N ASN A 314 4.75 -37.49 15.22
CA ASN A 314 3.69 -36.71 14.60
C ASN A 314 4.09 -35.23 14.63
N ASP A 315 4.05 -34.62 13.45
CA ASP A 315 4.17 -33.18 13.21
C ASP A 315 2.99 -32.46 13.88
N ILE A 316 3.27 -31.52 14.77
CA ILE A 316 2.28 -30.70 15.48
C ILE A 316 2.59 -29.23 15.19
N ASN A 317 1.70 -28.58 14.45
CA ASN A 317 1.86 -27.20 14.03
C ASN A 317 2.30 -26.27 15.17
N GLU A 318 3.33 -25.48 14.93
CA GLU A 318 3.83 -24.43 15.79
C GLU A 318 3.39 -23.03 15.36
N ALA A 319 3.53 -22.06 16.27
CA ALA A 319 3.18 -20.69 15.94
C ALA A 319 4.28 -20.03 15.06
N PRO A 320 3.91 -19.22 14.06
CA PRO A 320 4.89 -18.52 13.25
C PRO A 320 5.72 -17.56 14.08
N THR A 321 6.98 -17.35 13.68
CA THR A 321 7.88 -16.39 14.33
C THR A 321 8.20 -15.22 13.40
N VAL A 322 7.92 -13.98 13.85
CA VAL A 322 8.33 -12.77 13.14
C VAL A 322 9.84 -12.57 13.29
N ALA A 323 10.60 -13.15 12.37
CA ALA A 323 12.06 -13.13 12.35
C ALA A 323 12.66 -11.74 12.07
N THR A 324 11.96 -10.87 11.33
CA THR A 324 12.42 -9.50 11.03
C THR A 324 11.25 -8.53 10.96
N ASN A 325 11.42 -7.37 11.61
CA ASN A 325 10.51 -6.24 11.55
C ASN A 325 11.30 -4.93 11.73
N ALA A 326 12.04 -4.55 10.69
CA ALA A 326 12.97 -3.42 10.70
C ALA A 326 12.30 -2.07 10.37
N GLY A 327 11.04 -2.09 9.91
CA GLY A 327 10.35 -0.92 9.40
C GLY A 327 10.80 -0.49 8.00
N LEU A 328 10.23 0.58 7.49
CA LEU A 328 10.52 1.16 6.17
C LEU A 328 10.89 2.63 6.32
N THR A 329 11.79 3.13 5.47
CA THR A 329 12.04 4.57 5.33
C THR A 329 11.73 4.98 3.90
N VAL A 330 10.88 6.00 3.74
CA VAL A 330 10.55 6.61 2.45
C VAL A 330 10.68 8.12 2.54
N ASN A 331 10.79 8.77 1.39
CA ASN A 331 10.51 10.19 1.34
C ASN A 331 9.00 10.42 1.27
N GLU A 332 8.58 11.59 1.68
CA GLU A 332 7.22 12.05 1.49
C GLU A 332 6.75 11.96 0.02
N GLY A 333 5.47 11.63 -0.17
CA GLY A 333 4.85 11.38 -1.48
C GLY A 333 5.40 10.16 -2.23
N ALA A 334 6.43 9.49 -1.71
CA ALA A 334 7.10 8.39 -2.40
C ALA A 334 6.55 7.02 -2.01
N ALA A 335 6.66 6.09 -2.95
CA ALA A 335 6.40 4.68 -2.72
C ALA A 335 7.65 3.95 -2.20
N GLY A 336 7.45 3.00 -1.29
CA GLY A 336 8.48 2.08 -0.80
C GLY A 336 8.01 0.63 -0.87
N THR A 337 8.97 -0.29 -0.94
CA THR A 337 8.70 -1.74 -0.98
C THR A 337 8.95 -2.36 0.39
N ILE A 338 7.98 -3.11 0.90
CA ILE A 338 8.13 -3.90 2.12
C ILE A 338 8.76 -5.24 1.70
N ALA A 339 10.09 -5.26 1.64
CA ALA A 339 10.87 -6.42 1.22
C ALA A 339 11.15 -7.38 2.37
N ASN A 340 11.57 -8.61 2.04
CA ASN A 340 11.93 -9.66 3.00
C ASN A 340 13.04 -9.27 3.99
N THR A 341 13.88 -8.28 3.64
CA THR A 341 14.88 -7.73 4.56
C THR A 341 14.30 -6.79 5.61
N LEU A 342 13.07 -6.32 5.44
CA LEU A 342 12.38 -5.38 6.31
C LEU A 342 11.29 -6.05 7.14
N LEU A 343 10.53 -6.97 6.55
CA LEU A 343 9.51 -7.77 7.22
C LEU A 343 9.66 -9.22 6.80
N LYS A 344 9.83 -10.11 7.77
CA LYS A 344 9.94 -11.55 7.53
C LYS A 344 9.34 -12.33 8.69
N THR A 345 8.48 -13.28 8.37
CA THR A 345 8.02 -14.33 9.26
C THR A 345 8.54 -15.67 8.75
N THR A 346 8.84 -16.58 9.68
CA THR A 346 9.25 -17.95 9.41
C THR A 346 8.42 -18.88 10.26
N ASP A 347 8.15 -20.04 9.72
CA ASP A 347 7.50 -21.15 10.41
C ASP A 347 8.38 -22.39 10.28
N PRO A 348 8.60 -23.17 11.36
CA PRO A 348 9.24 -24.48 11.26
C PRO A 348 8.44 -25.48 10.41
N ASP A 349 7.10 -25.40 10.43
CA ASP A 349 6.21 -26.44 9.90
C ASP A 349 6.29 -26.57 8.37
N SER A 350 6.17 -27.82 7.92
CA SER A 350 6.30 -28.18 6.52
C SER A 350 5.07 -27.79 5.67
N GLY A 351 5.06 -26.54 5.18
CA GLY A 351 3.95 -26.03 4.37
C GLY A 351 3.65 -24.57 4.66
N ASP A 352 4.04 -24.11 5.85
CA ASP A 352 3.82 -22.76 6.35
C ASP A 352 4.94 -21.81 5.95
N SER A 353 5.21 -21.82 4.65
CA SER A 353 6.13 -20.87 4.01
C SER A 353 5.45 -20.15 2.87
N GLY A 354 5.94 -18.94 2.54
CA GLY A 354 5.46 -18.17 1.40
C GLY A 354 3.96 -17.88 1.50
N THR A 355 3.14 -18.60 0.75
CA THR A 355 1.68 -18.44 0.73
C THR A 355 0.97 -19.00 1.96
N GLY A 356 1.60 -19.91 2.72
CA GLY A 356 1.04 -20.44 3.98
C GLY A 356 1.00 -19.39 5.11
N LEU A 357 1.95 -18.44 5.08
CA LEU A 357 2.02 -17.35 6.06
C LEU A 357 1.21 -16.13 5.60
N THR A 358 0.06 -15.91 6.24
CA THR A 358 -0.86 -14.82 5.92
C THR A 358 -0.80 -13.71 6.97
N TYR A 359 -0.41 -12.52 6.53
CA TYR A 359 -0.47 -11.29 7.31
C TYR A 359 -1.85 -10.65 7.15
N THR A 360 -2.41 -10.16 8.26
CA THR A 360 -3.66 -9.40 8.29
C THR A 360 -3.42 -8.04 8.90
N ILE A 361 -3.87 -6.97 8.24
CA ILE A 361 -3.79 -5.60 8.76
C ILE A 361 -4.78 -5.46 9.92
N THR A 362 -4.26 -5.16 11.12
CA THR A 362 -5.07 -4.98 12.35
C THR A 362 -5.30 -3.51 12.69
N SER A 363 -4.40 -2.62 12.26
CA SER A 363 -4.62 -1.17 12.25
C SER A 363 -4.01 -0.56 10.99
N GLY A 364 -4.76 0.29 10.29
CA GLY A 364 -4.30 0.92 9.06
C GLY A 364 -3.30 2.05 9.29
N THR A 365 -2.72 2.50 8.18
CA THR A 365 -1.89 3.70 8.06
C THR A 365 -2.71 4.98 8.23
N SER A 366 -2.05 6.04 8.71
CA SER A 366 -2.65 7.36 8.95
C SER A 366 -2.32 8.39 7.87
N SER A 367 -1.18 8.23 7.17
CA SER A 367 -0.64 9.18 6.20
C SER A 367 -0.20 8.48 4.91
N GLY A 368 -0.87 7.38 4.58
CA GLY A 368 -0.46 6.56 3.44
C GLY A 368 -1.34 5.35 3.22
N SER A 369 -0.94 4.54 2.25
CA SER A 369 -1.67 3.34 1.84
C SER A 369 -0.71 2.19 1.56
N ILE A 370 -1.13 0.99 1.94
CA ILE A 370 -0.43 -0.27 1.64
C ILE A 370 -1.20 -0.99 0.54
N TRP A 371 -0.52 -1.59 -0.43
CA TRP A 371 -1.19 -2.42 -1.45
C TRP A 371 -0.29 -3.56 -1.94
N ILE A 372 -0.89 -4.48 -2.69
CA ILE A 372 -0.19 -5.54 -3.43
C ILE A 372 -0.06 -5.10 -4.89
N ASP A 373 1.18 -4.87 -5.32
CA ASP A 373 1.61 -4.59 -6.69
C ASP A 373 1.62 -5.90 -7.49
N ALA A 374 0.44 -6.32 -7.92
CA ALA A 374 0.20 -7.58 -8.62
C ALA A 374 0.69 -7.53 -10.07
N ASP A 375 0.71 -6.34 -10.69
CA ASP A 375 1.14 -6.15 -12.08
C ASP A 375 2.59 -5.65 -12.23
N GLY A 376 3.26 -5.28 -11.13
CA GLY A 376 4.63 -4.79 -11.12
C GLY A 376 4.77 -3.35 -11.64
N SER A 377 3.68 -2.60 -11.73
CA SER A 377 3.68 -1.19 -12.15
C SER A 377 4.27 -0.27 -11.07
N GLY A 378 4.24 -0.69 -9.81
CA GLY A 378 4.67 0.13 -8.67
C GLY A 378 3.72 1.29 -8.36
N THR A 379 2.50 1.31 -8.92
CA THR A 379 1.49 2.35 -8.71
C THR A 379 0.12 1.74 -8.51
N ILE A 380 -0.66 2.25 -7.55
CA ILE A 380 -2.06 1.85 -7.38
C ILE A 380 -2.85 2.24 -8.63
N ASN A 381 -3.45 1.25 -9.30
CA ASN A 381 -4.26 1.44 -10.50
C ASN A 381 -5.65 0.79 -10.36
N ASN A 382 -6.48 0.83 -11.41
CA ASN A 382 -7.86 0.33 -11.33
C ASN A 382 -7.99 -1.18 -11.03
N ALA A 383 -6.91 -1.96 -11.19
CA ALA A 383 -6.88 -3.39 -10.88
C ALA A 383 -6.38 -3.67 -9.44
N GLU A 384 -5.86 -2.66 -8.75
CA GLU A 384 -5.28 -2.76 -7.42
C GLU A 384 -6.02 -1.84 -6.45
N SER A 385 -5.94 -2.11 -5.16
CA SER A 385 -6.60 -1.30 -4.15
C SER A 385 -5.80 -1.30 -2.87
N ALA A 386 -5.89 -0.20 -2.12
CA ALA A 386 -5.28 -0.12 -0.80
C ALA A 386 -5.87 -1.20 0.12
N LEU A 387 -5.01 -1.87 0.87
CA LEU A 387 -5.38 -2.84 1.90
C LEU A 387 -5.95 -2.08 3.10
N ALA A 388 -7.25 -2.27 3.34
CA ALA A 388 -7.91 -1.77 4.54
C ALA A 388 -7.59 -2.65 5.76
N ILE A 389 -8.11 -2.28 6.93
CA ILE A 389 -8.14 -3.17 8.10
C ILE A 389 -8.85 -4.48 7.72
N ASN A 390 -8.30 -5.61 8.14
CA ASN A 390 -8.62 -6.98 7.71
C ASN A 390 -8.20 -7.33 6.26
N GLY A 391 -7.56 -6.42 5.54
CA GLY A 391 -6.86 -6.73 4.31
C GLY A 391 -5.66 -7.64 4.59
N THR A 392 -5.36 -8.54 3.66
CA THR A 392 -4.33 -9.57 3.85
C THR A 392 -3.30 -9.55 2.74
N PHE A 393 -2.09 -10.03 3.06
CA PHE A 393 -1.01 -10.34 2.13
C PHE A 393 -0.20 -11.51 2.70
N THR A 394 0.64 -12.14 1.90
CA THR A 394 1.39 -13.35 2.28
C THR A 394 2.90 -13.10 2.38
N GLN A 395 3.65 -14.00 3.01
CA GLN A 395 5.11 -13.97 2.94
C GLN A 395 5.61 -14.13 1.50
N ASP A 396 4.86 -14.77 0.60
CA ASP A 396 5.17 -14.81 -0.83
C ASP A 396 5.03 -13.44 -1.51
N ASP A 397 4.02 -12.63 -1.14
CA ASP A 397 3.91 -11.25 -1.62
C ASP A 397 5.14 -10.42 -1.22
N ILE A 398 5.62 -10.56 0.02
CA ILE A 398 6.86 -9.91 0.49
C ILE A 398 8.09 -10.44 -0.28
N ASN A 399 8.23 -11.76 -0.41
CA ASN A 399 9.38 -12.40 -1.05
C ASN A 399 9.52 -11.96 -2.51
N ASN A 400 8.40 -11.72 -3.18
CA ASN A 400 8.33 -11.23 -4.55
C ASN A 400 8.24 -9.70 -4.65
N ASN A 401 8.48 -8.96 -3.57
CA ASN A 401 8.47 -7.50 -3.51
C ASN A 401 7.15 -6.85 -3.95
N ARG A 402 6.02 -7.55 -3.79
CA ARG A 402 4.69 -7.10 -4.20
C ARG A 402 4.03 -6.21 -3.15
N VAL A 403 4.38 -6.33 -1.87
CA VAL A 403 3.82 -5.45 -0.84
C VAL A 403 4.49 -4.08 -0.89
N LYS A 404 3.69 -3.04 -1.15
CA LYS A 404 4.14 -1.65 -1.27
C LYS A 404 3.45 -0.76 -0.26
N TYR A 405 4.10 0.35 0.05
CA TYR A 405 3.55 1.47 0.81
C TYR A 405 3.73 2.77 0.01
N LEU A 406 2.75 3.66 0.04
CA LEU A 406 2.80 4.99 -0.59
C LEU A 406 2.34 6.01 0.44
N HIS A 407 3.22 6.95 0.75
CA HIS A 407 2.86 8.10 1.59
C HIS A 407 1.95 9.06 0.80
N ASP A 408 0.99 9.68 1.48
CA ASP A 408 -0.02 10.54 0.86
C ASP A 408 0.47 11.95 0.50
N GLY A 409 1.69 12.29 0.90
CA GLY A 409 2.28 13.62 0.65
C GLY A 409 1.88 14.66 1.70
N SER A 410 1.39 14.24 2.87
CA SER A 410 1.23 15.14 4.03
C SER A 410 2.51 15.21 4.85
N GLU A 411 2.79 16.33 5.53
CA GLU A 411 4.01 16.57 6.34
C GLU A 411 4.21 15.67 7.58
N SER A 412 3.60 14.49 7.61
CA SER A 412 3.83 13.51 8.65
C SER A 412 5.23 12.91 8.53
N THR A 413 5.98 12.93 9.64
CA THR A 413 7.35 12.38 9.71
C THR A 413 7.38 10.87 10.00
N SER A 414 6.21 10.26 10.21
CA SER A 414 6.08 8.86 10.54
C SER A 414 4.70 8.34 10.23
N ASP A 415 4.62 7.09 9.82
CA ASP A 415 3.38 6.32 9.73
C ASP A 415 3.62 4.90 10.26
N SER A 416 2.56 4.10 10.41
CA SER A 416 2.69 2.69 10.78
C SER A 416 1.42 1.93 10.46
N PHE A 417 1.54 0.60 10.40
CA PHE A 417 0.37 -0.27 10.45
C PHE A 417 0.58 -1.39 11.46
N GLY A 418 -0.53 -1.79 12.08
CA GLY A 418 -0.59 -2.98 12.91
C GLY A 418 -0.86 -4.19 12.04
N PHE A 419 -0.25 -5.33 12.39
CA PHE A 419 -0.55 -6.59 11.72
C PHE A 419 -0.61 -7.76 12.69
N SER A 420 -1.27 -8.83 12.24
CA SER A 420 -1.11 -10.18 12.77
C SER A 420 -0.61 -11.09 11.65
N VAL A 421 0.02 -12.21 12.00
CA VAL A 421 0.41 -13.24 11.04
C VAL A 421 -0.02 -14.61 11.56
N GLN A 422 -0.56 -15.43 10.67
CA GLN A 422 -0.99 -16.80 10.93
C GLN A 422 -0.42 -17.73 9.86
N ASP A 423 -0.16 -18.97 10.26
CA ASP A 423 -0.01 -20.14 9.39
C ASP A 423 -1.39 -20.59 8.85
N GLY A 424 -1.45 -21.70 8.11
CA GLY A 424 -2.65 -22.27 7.49
C GLY A 424 -3.84 -22.59 8.44
N LEU A 425 -3.72 -22.34 9.75
CA LEU A 425 -4.70 -22.64 10.80
C LEU A 425 -5.08 -24.14 10.87
N GLU A 426 -4.15 -25.02 10.48
CA GLU A 426 -4.40 -26.47 10.40
C GLU A 426 -4.88 -27.01 11.77
N ASP A 427 -4.34 -26.50 12.90
CA ASP A 427 -4.55 -27.10 14.23
C ASP A 427 -4.86 -26.14 15.40
N SER A 428 -5.58 -25.04 15.14
CA SER A 428 -6.06 -24.10 16.20
C SER A 428 -4.97 -23.31 16.95
N VAL A 429 -3.73 -23.27 16.44
CA VAL A 429 -2.68 -22.38 16.94
C VAL A 429 -3.07 -20.93 16.66
N SER A 430 -2.84 -20.06 17.65
CA SER A 430 -3.26 -18.66 17.56
C SER A 430 -2.25 -17.84 16.78
N ALA A 431 -2.76 -17.02 15.85
CA ALA A 431 -1.98 -16.02 15.13
C ALA A 431 -1.08 -15.19 16.06
N VAL A 432 0.11 -14.82 15.59
CA VAL A 432 0.91 -13.79 16.24
C VAL A 432 0.21 -12.46 16.05
N THR A 433 -0.20 -11.83 17.15
CA THR A 433 -0.97 -10.57 17.14
C THR A 433 -0.21 -9.42 17.81
N GLY A 434 -0.68 -8.19 17.59
CA GLY A 434 -0.13 -7.00 18.25
C GLY A 434 1.19 -6.47 17.67
N GLN A 435 1.57 -6.92 16.48
CA GLN A 435 2.78 -6.44 15.81
C GLN A 435 2.52 -5.08 15.16
N THR A 436 3.55 -4.24 15.10
CA THR A 436 3.51 -2.93 14.41
C THR A 436 4.69 -2.82 13.47
N PHE A 437 4.42 -2.51 12.20
CA PHE A 437 5.44 -2.18 11.22
C PHE A 437 5.57 -0.66 11.13
N ASN A 438 6.73 -0.13 11.53
CA ASN A 438 6.97 1.31 11.59
C ASN A 438 7.47 1.83 10.25
N ILE A 439 7.00 3.02 9.85
CA ILE A 439 7.41 3.71 8.64
C ILE A 439 7.94 5.08 9.05
N THR A 440 9.22 5.33 8.75
CA THR A 440 9.84 6.65 8.90
C THR A 440 9.70 7.41 7.59
N VAL A 441 9.24 8.65 7.65
CA VAL A 441 9.07 9.50 6.47
C VAL A 441 10.05 10.66 6.55
N ASN A 442 10.87 10.80 5.51
CA ASN A 442 11.70 11.99 5.34
C ASN A 442 10.85 13.07 4.66
N ALA A 443 10.53 14.13 5.39
CA ALA A 443 9.88 15.32 4.83
C ALA A 443 10.65 15.82 3.60
N GLN A 444 9.93 16.30 2.60
CA GLN A 444 10.50 16.93 1.41
C GLN A 444 10.01 18.36 1.33
N ASN A 445 10.89 19.28 0.95
CA ASN A 445 10.50 20.66 0.76
C ASN A 445 9.54 20.80 -0.43
N ASP A 446 8.30 21.16 -0.15
CA ASP A 446 7.28 21.54 -1.10
C ASP A 446 7.40 23.02 -1.48
N ALA A 447 6.91 23.34 -2.68
CA ALA A 447 6.93 24.71 -3.16
C ALA A 447 5.70 25.46 -2.64
N PRO A 448 5.82 26.77 -2.34
CA PRO A 448 4.67 27.56 -1.92
C PRO A 448 3.62 27.59 -3.03
N THR A 449 2.36 27.62 -2.61
CA THR A 449 1.20 27.71 -3.50
C THR A 449 0.46 29.03 -3.30
N VAL A 450 -0.22 29.47 -4.36
CA VAL A 450 -1.12 30.62 -4.32
C VAL A 450 -2.46 30.24 -4.93
N THR A 451 -3.53 30.61 -4.25
CA THR A 451 -4.90 30.42 -4.72
C THR A 451 -5.63 31.76 -4.77
N GLY A 452 -6.77 31.78 -5.47
CA GLY A 452 -7.50 33.00 -5.77
C GLY A 452 -7.01 33.68 -7.04
N THR A 453 -7.78 34.67 -7.49
CA THR A 453 -7.45 35.51 -8.64
C THR A 453 -7.61 36.96 -8.20
N PRO A 454 -6.52 37.74 -8.17
CA PRO A 454 -6.63 39.15 -7.82
C PRO A 454 -7.51 39.86 -8.86
N SER A 455 -8.36 40.76 -8.39
CA SER A 455 -9.17 41.62 -9.27
C SER A 455 -8.37 42.87 -9.65
N ASP A 456 -8.72 43.48 -10.77
CA ASP A 456 -8.12 44.74 -11.20
C ASP A 456 -8.36 45.84 -10.15
N ILE A 457 -7.32 46.64 -9.89
CA ILE A 457 -7.41 47.77 -8.97
C ILE A 457 -7.90 48.99 -9.75
N THR A 458 -9.14 49.40 -9.49
CA THR A 458 -9.83 50.47 -10.25
C THR A 458 -9.94 51.80 -9.51
N THR A 459 -9.39 51.89 -8.30
CA THR A 459 -9.57 53.05 -7.41
C THR A 459 -8.40 54.03 -7.43
N LEU A 460 -7.44 53.85 -8.34
CA LEU A 460 -6.26 54.69 -8.42
C LEU A 460 -6.53 55.92 -9.27
N ASN A 461 -5.92 57.03 -8.88
CA ASN A 461 -5.86 58.25 -9.67
C ASN A 461 -4.39 58.56 -9.91
N GLU A 462 -4.05 59.11 -11.07
CA GLU A 462 -2.68 59.56 -11.29
C GLU A 462 -2.28 60.66 -10.30
N ASP A 463 -0.97 60.77 -10.08
CA ASP A 463 -0.32 61.70 -9.14
C ASP A 463 -0.76 61.65 -7.68
N THR A 464 -1.65 60.71 -7.34
CA THR A 464 -2.18 60.54 -6.00
C THR A 464 -1.87 59.14 -5.51
N GLN A 465 -1.43 59.05 -4.25
CA GLN A 465 -1.20 57.78 -3.58
C GLN A 465 -2.54 57.09 -3.28
N GLY A 466 -2.71 55.87 -3.75
CA GLY A 466 -3.88 55.03 -3.52
C GLY A 466 -3.54 53.71 -2.82
N ASN A 467 -4.55 53.06 -2.24
CA ASN A 467 -4.44 51.76 -1.59
C ASN A 467 -4.50 50.63 -2.64
N ILE A 468 -3.78 49.54 -2.41
CA ILE A 468 -3.81 48.32 -3.23
C ILE A 468 -4.42 47.18 -2.40
N ASP A 469 -5.55 46.64 -2.85
CA ASP A 469 -6.22 45.51 -2.22
C ASP A 469 -5.77 44.18 -2.87
N LEU A 470 -5.01 43.38 -2.12
CA LEU A 470 -4.52 42.07 -2.55
C LEU A 470 -5.18 40.92 -1.79
N SER A 471 -6.30 41.17 -1.09
CA SER A 471 -7.06 40.13 -0.36
C SER A 471 -7.62 39.01 -1.25
N GLY A 472 -7.61 39.21 -2.57
CA GLY A 472 -8.04 38.21 -3.56
C GLY A 472 -7.05 37.06 -3.79
N VAL A 473 -5.85 37.11 -3.21
CA VAL A 473 -4.86 36.02 -3.26
C VAL A 473 -4.61 35.45 -1.88
N THR A 474 -4.38 34.14 -1.80
CA THR A 474 -4.07 33.44 -0.56
C THR A 474 -2.90 32.50 -0.77
N PHE A 475 -1.84 32.69 0.00
CA PHE A 475 -0.63 31.86 -0.01
C PHE A 475 -0.77 30.71 0.98
N ALA A 476 -0.21 29.56 0.62
CA ALA A 476 -0.06 28.40 1.49
C ALA A 476 1.29 27.73 1.20
N ASP A 477 1.77 26.99 2.18
CA ASP A 477 3.04 26.27 2.12
C ASP A 477 2.92 25.10 3.10
N ASP A 478 3.14 23.88 2.61
CA ASP A 478 2.83 22.67 3.36
C ASP A 478 3.89 22.43 4.44
N ASP A 479 5.17 22.74 4.18
CA ASP A 479 6.29 22.69 5.15
C ASP A 479 6.20 23.70 6.31
N ASN A 480 5.24 24.62 6.26
CA ASN A 480 5.17 25.79 7.15
C ASN A 480 6.43 26.67 7.11
N ASP A 481 7.09 26.75 5.95
CA ASP A 481 8.26 27.59 5.78
C ASP A 481 7.92 29.09 5.88
N THR A 482 8.97 29.89 6.14
CA THR A 482 8.84 31.35 6.10
C THR A 482 8.89 31.82 4.66
N LEU A 483 7.79 32.38 4.17
CA LEU A 483 7.67 32.84 2.80
C LEU A 483 8.26 34.23 2.62
N THR A 484 8.89 34.46 1.46
CA THR A 484 9.25 35.77 0.94
C THR A 484 8.39 36.06 -0.28
N VAL A 485 7.34 36.88 -0.10
CA VAL A 485 6.49 37.38 -1.18
C VAL A 485 7.10 38.67 -1.72
N THR A 486 7.37 38.74 -3.02
CA THR A 486 7.88 39.94 -3.69
C THR A 486 6.82 40.51 -4.60
N LEU A 487 6.47 41.78 -4.40
CA LEU A 487 5.59 42.51 -5.30
C LEU A 487 6.41 43.44 -6.17
N THR A 488 6.26 43.32 -7.48
CA THR A 488 6.98 44.13 -8.47
C THR A 488 6.01 44.88 -9.36
N ALA A 489 5.97 46.21 -9.22
CA ALA A 489 5.22 47.07 -10.13
C ALA A 489 5.98 47.27 -11.46
N SER A 490 5.27 47.27 -12.58
CA SER A 490 5.86 47.52 -13.90
C SER A 490 6.31 48.98 -14.11
N ALA A 491 5.68 49.92 -13.39
CA ALA A 491 5.99 51.35 -13.36
C ALA A 491 5.46 51.99 -12.06
N GLY A 492 5.73 53.28 -11.84
CA GLY A 492 5.27 54.04 -10.66
C GLY A 492 6.10 53.79 -9.41
N THR A 493 5.52 54.13 -8.25
CA THR A 493 6.22 54.10 -6.97
C THR A 493 5.34 53.57 -5.84
N PHE A 494 5.78 52.53 -5.15
CA PHE A 494 5.23 52.10 -3.87
C PHE A 494 5.60 53.10 -2.75
N ALA A 495 4.65 53.36 -1.86
CA ALA A 495 4.95 53.99 -0.58
C ALA A 495 5.74 53.02 0.33
N THR A 496 6.28 53.54 1.43
CA THR A 496 6.82 52.65 2.48
C THR A 496 5.68 51.79 3.02
N PRO A 497 5.77 50.44 2.98
CA PRO A 497 4.74 49.56 3.49
C PRO A 497 4.46 49.82 4.98
N VAL A 498 3.22 49.62 5.41
CA VAL A 498 2.85 49.71 6.83
C VAL A 498 3.40 48.48 7.57
N ASP A 499 3.82 48.66 8.82
CA ASP A 499 4.32 47.59 9.71
C ASP A 499 3.18 46.62 10.07
N GLY A 500 3.38 45.34 9.76
CA GLY A 500 2.47 44.24 9.98
C GLY A 500 2.92 43.31 11.11
N ALA A 501 1.96 42.76 11.86
CA ALA A 501 2.31 41.76 12.87
C ALA A 501 2.76 40.46 12.20
N GLY A 502 3.96 39.97 12.53
CA GLY A 502 4.48 38.69 12.02
C GLY A 502 5.03 38.74 10.59
N VAL A 503 5.02 39.91 9.96
CA VAL A 503 5.58 40.15 8.63
C VAL A 503 6.73 41.15 8.75
N VAL A 504 7.80 40.92 8.00
CA VAL A 504 8.90 41.87 7.83
C VAL A 504 8.76 42.47 6.44
N GLU A 505 8.41 43.76 6.39
CA GLU A 505 8.23 44.49 5.14
C GLU A 505 9.50 45.25 4.77
N THR A 506 9.88 45.18 3.50
CA THR A 506 11.03 45.94 2.99
C THR A 506 10.68 46.57 1.65
N LYS A 507 10.79 47.89 1.57
CA LYS A 507 10.80 48.60 0.28
C LYS A 507 12.20 48.48 -0.33
N VAL A 508 12.35 47.57 -1.30
CA VAL A 508 13.63 47.27 -1.96
C VAL A 508 13.99 48.36 -2.97
N SER A 509 13.00 48.85 -3.71
CA SER A 509 13.11 49.98 -4.64
C SER A 509 11.77 50.72 -4.73
N ASP A 510 11.67 51.74 -5.59
CA ASP A 510 10.38 52.38 -5.85
C ASP A 510 9.34 51.43 -6.45
N THR A 511 9.76 50.40 -7.18
CA THR A 511 8.84 49.45 -7.83
C THR A 511 8.80 48.07 -7.17
N VAL A 512 9.59 47.81 -6.12
CA VAL A 512 9.69 46.48 -5.51
C VAL A 512 9.56 46.54 -4.00
N ILE A 513 8.65 45.74 -3.46
CA ILE A 513 8.56 45.45 -2.01
C ILE A 513 8.64 43.95 -1.75
N THR A 514 9.17 43.57 -0.60
CA THR A 514 9.17 42.19 -0.12
C THR A 514 8.48 42.08 1.23
N LEU A 515 7.69 41.03 1.42
CA LEU A 515 7.00 40.66 2.65
C LEU A 515 7.56 39.30 3.09
N VAL A 516 8.15 39.24 4.28
CA VAL A 516 8.73 37.99 4.81
C VAL A 516 8.02 37.58 6.08
N GLY A 517 7.42 36.38 6.11
CA GLY A 517 6.63 35.92 7.25
C GLY A 517 5.99 34.55 7.01
N SER A 518 5.18 34.08 7.95
CA SER A 518 4.38 32.87 7.72
C SER A 518 3.29 33.14 6.67
N ALA A 519 2.84 32.10 5.96
CA ALA A 519 1.76 32.24 4.99
C ALA A 519 0.50 32.90 5.61
N ALA A 520 0.15 32.51 6.85
CA ALA A 520 -1.00 33.06 7.56
C ALA A 520 -0.85 34.55 7.91
N ASP A 521 0.33 34.97 8.36
CA ASP A 521 0.60 36.37 8.69
C ASP A 521 0.61 37.25 7.43
N ILE A 522 1.19 36.75 6.33
CA ILE A 522 1.19 37.45 5.03
C ILE A 522 -0.23 37.59 4.48
N ASN A 523 -1.05 36.53 4.52
CA ASN A 523 -2.45 36.62 4.09
C ASN A 523 -3.23 37.66 4.90
N THR A 524 -3.05 37.66 6.24
CA THR A 524 -3.66 38.65 7.13
C THR A 524 -3.18 40.08 6.81
N TYR A 525 -1.92 40.24 6.44
CA TYR A 525 -1.35 41.51 6.02
C TYR A 525 -1.99 42.04 4.73
N LEU A 526 -2.15 41.18 3.72
CA LEU A 526 -2.71 41.52 2.41
C LEU A 526 -4.22 41.77 2.45
N ASP A 527 -4.93 41.21 3.44
CA ASP A 527 -6.35 41.49 3.71
C ASP A 527 -6.62 42.94 4.13
N THR A 528 -5.59 43.71 4.46
CA THR A 528 -5.71 45.12 4.84
C THR A 528 -5.21 46.02 3.72
N ALA A 529 -6.12 46.45 2.83
CA ALA A 529 -5.80 47.25 1.64
C ALA A 529 -4.96 48.52 1.89
N SER A 530 -5.01 49.11 3.09
CA SER A 530 -4.19 50.29 3.42
C SER A 530 -2.72 49.98 3.71
N ASN A 531 -2.34 48.71 3.84
CA ASN A 531 -0.97 48.32 4.15
C ASN A 531 -0.02 48.57 2.99
N ILE A 532 -0.53 48.44 1.76
CA ILE A 532 0.22 48.66 0.53
C ILE A 532 -0.40 49.83 -0.20
N GLN A 533 0.44 50.82 -0.48
CA GLN A 533 0.04 52.04 -1.17
C GLN A 533 0.96 52.30 -2.35
N TYR A 534 0.38 52.83 -3.42
CA TYR A 534 1.02 52.98 -4.72
C TYR A 534 0.61 54.31 -5.36
N THR A 535 1.58 54.95 -6.01
CA THR A 535 1.36 56.11 -6.88
C THR A 535 1.78 55.72 -8.29
N GLY A 536 0.93 56.00 -9.28
CA GLY A 536 1.23 55.78 -10.69
C GLY A 536 2.51 56.48 -11.16
N ALA A 537 3.05 56.05 -12.30
CA ALA A 537 4.05 56.85 -12.98
C ALA A 537 3.43 58.19 -13.44
N ALA A 538 4.24 59.24 -13.54
CA ALA A 538 3.74 60.55 -13.97
C ALA A 538 3.01 60.45 -15.32
N ASN A 539 1.81 61.04 -15.38
CA ASN A 539 0.93 61.10 -16.56
C ASN A 539 0.52 59.72 -17.12
N ALA A 540 0.60 58.66 -16.31
CA ALA A 540 0.19 57.32 -16.69
C ALA A 540 -1.26 57.06 -16.26
N SER A 541 -2.15 56.96 -17.23
CA SER A 541 -3.58 56.71 -17.00
C SER A 541 -4.18 55.76 -18.04
N GLY A 542 -5.35 55.19 -17.70
CA GLY A 542 -6.09 54.21 -18.50
C GLY A 542 -6.21 52.84 -17.84
N ASP A 543 -6.88 51.94 -18.56
CA ASP A 543 -7.01 50.53 -18.19
C ASP A 543 -5.66 49.82 -18.36
N ASP A 544 -5.29 48.95 -17.42
CA ASP A 544 -4.00 48.25 -17.38
C ASP A 544 -2.77 49.19 -17.49
N ALA A 545 -2.90 50.43 -16.99
CA ALA A 545 -1.83 51.44 -17.09
C ALA A 545 -0.54 51.00 -16.38
N ALA A 546 -0.65 50.15 -15.36
CA ALA A 546 0.46 49.44 -14.73
C ALA A 546 0.02 48.05 -14.24
N THR A 547 0.99 47.23 -13.81
CA THR A 547 0.73 45.88 -13.30
C THR A 547 1.62 45.58 -12.10
N ILE A 548 1.14 44.76 -11.15
CA ILE A 548 1.95 44.19 -10.08
C ILE A 548 2.12 42.69 -10.33
N THR A 549 3.35 42.24 -10.53
CA THR A 549 3.69 40.81 -10.54
C THR A 549 4.04 40.37 -9.13
N ILE A 550 3.48 39.24 -8.71
CA ILE A 550 3.65 38.66 -7.38
C ILE A 550 4.47 37.38 -7.51
N THR A 551 5.64 37.35 -6.91
CA THR A 551 6.45 36.13 -6.82
C THR A 551 6.58 35.69 -5.36
N THR A 552 6.82 34.41 -5.11
CA THR A 552 7.00 33.90 -3.75
C THR A 552 8.03 32.78 -3.73
N SER A 553 8.86 32.76 -2.69
CA SER A 553 9.79 31.68 -2.39
C SER A 553 9.74 31.34 -0.90
N ASP A 554 9.93 30.08 -0.58
CA ASP A 554 10.04 29.52 0.78
C ASP A 554 11.42 29.70 1.42
N GLY A 555 12.42 30.19 0.65
CA GLY A 555 13.81 30.31 1.12
C GLY A 555 14.61 29.00 1.11
N ASN A 556 13.97 27.88 0.79
CA ASN A 556 14.54 26.53 0.80
C ASN A 556 14.67 25.92 -0.61
N GLY A 557 14.16 26.61 -1.63
CA GLY A 557 14.36 26.29 -3.04
C GLY A 557 13.08 26.16 -3.85
N GLY A 558 11.92 26.21 -3.20
CA GLY A 558 10.62 26.29 -3.83
C GLY A 558 10.23 27.71 -4.23
N SER A 559 9.41 27.80 -5.25
CA SER A 559 8.80 29.04 -5.74
C SER A 559 7.46 28.73 -6.39
N LEU A 560 6.59 29.73 -6.53
CA LEU A 560 5.29 29.55 -7.18
C LEU A 560 5.41 28.91 -8.56
N ALA A 561 4.48 28.02 -8.90
CA ALA A 561 4.40 27.44 -10.23
C ALA A 561 4.03 28.47 -11.32
N SER A 562 3.29 29.52 -10.94
CA SER A 562 2.94 30.65 -11.79
C SER A 562 2.75 31.89 -10.93
N ASP A 563 3.30 33.01 -11.39
CA ASP A 563 3.24 34.29 -10.69
C ASP A 563 1.92 35.01 -10.99
N PRO A 564 1.09 35.37 -9.99
CA PRO A 564 -0.08 36.21 -10.19
C PRO A 564 0.32 37.60 -10.71
N VAL A 565 -0.49 38.14 -11.61
CA VAL A 565 -0.37 39.51 -12.10
C VAL A 565 -1.66 40.26 -11.79
N VAL A 566 -1.54 41.43 -11.16
CA VAL A 566 -2.65 42.33 -10.83
C VAL A 566 -2.58 43.54 -11.74
N ASN A 567 -3.67 43.87 -12.41
CA ASN A 567 -3.73 45.07 -13.24
C ASN A 567 -4.13 46.28 -12.39
N LEU A 568 -3.55 47.44 -12.74
CA LEU A 568 -3.79 48.72 -12.10
C LEU A 568 -4.42 49.67 -13.12
N ASP A 569 -5.71 49.95 -12.96
CA ASP A 569 -6.43 50.95 -13.75
C ASP A 569 -6.28 52.31 -13.06
N ILE A 570 -5.73 53.28 -13.80
CA ILE A 570 -5.39 54.58 -13.24
C ILE A 570 -6.24 55.65 -13.92
N THR A 571 -7.06 56.35 -13.13
CA THR A 571 -7.88 57.46 -13.63
C THR A 571 -7.03 58.71 -13.81
N ALA A 572 -7.16 59.36 -14.97
CA ALA A 572 -6.47 60.62 -15.24
C ALA A 572 -6.93 61.76 -14.30
N VAL A 573 -6.01 62.62 -13.92
CA VAL A 573 -6.18 63.81 -13.10
C VAL A 573 -5.55 64.96 -13.86
N ASN A 574 -6.16 66.15 -13.75
CA ASN A 574 -5.62 67.32 -14.43
C ASN A 574 -4.16 67.58 -14.03
N ASP A 575 -3.33 67.90 -15.01
CA ASP A 575 -1.98 68.44 -14.87
C ASP A 575 -1.97 69.92 -15.27
N ALA A 576 -1.21 70.73 -14.56
CA ALA A 576 -1.10 72.15 -14.87
C ALA A 576 -0.37 72.36 -16.21
N PRO A 577 -0.84 73.30 -17.03
CA PRO A 577 -0.20 73.58 -18.31
C PRO A 577 1.19 74.20 -18.08
N VAL A 578 2.11 73.94 -19.00
CA VAL A 578 3.45 74.53 -19.00
C VAL A 578 3.49 75.70 -19.97
N LEU A 579 3.87 76.89 -19.48
CA LEU A 579 4.04 78.09 -20.30
C LEU A 579 5.54 78.39 -20.51
N ASP A 580 6.00 78.31 -21.76
CA ASP A 580 7.36 78.71 -22.16
C ASP A 580 7.49 80.24 -22.16
N ASN A 581 8.10 80.77 -21.09
CA ASN A 581 8.36 82.19 -20.91
C ASN A 581 9.77 82.63 -21.33
N SER A 582 10.43 81.87 -22.21
CA SER A 582 11.69 82.30 -22.83
C SER A 582 11.49 83.30 -23.97
N GLY A 583 10.24 83.52 -24.37
CA GLY A 583 9.83 84.43 -25.43
C GLY A 583 9.81 85.90 -25.01
N SER A 584 9.28 86.73 -25.93
CA SER A 584 8.90 88.12 -25.65
C SER A 584 7.75 88.47 -26.60
N PRO A 585 6.54 87.95 -26.34
CA PRO A 585 5.42 88.09 -27.25
C PRO A 585 5.04 89.56 -27.44
N THR A 586 4.71 89.91 -28.67
CA THR A 586 4.30 91.27 -29.04
C THR A 586 2.93 91.25 -29.69
N LEU A 587 2.03 92.09 -29.20
CA LEU A 587 0.73 92.32 -29.81
C LEU A 587 0.88 93.20 -31.06
N THR A 588 -0.11 93.16 -31.95
CA THR A 588 -0.09 93.99 -33.16
C THR A 588 -0.04 95.47 -32.77
N ALA A 589 0.95 96.19 -33.28
CA ALA A 589 1.11 97.61 -33.02
C ALA A 589 -0.11 98.41 -33.49
N ILE A 590 -0.48 99.42 -32.71
CA ILE A 590 -1.55 100.37 -33.03
C ILE A 590 -0.95 101.77 -33.13
N ASP A 591 -1.65 102.68 -33.78
CA ASP A 591 -1.28 104.09 -33.78
C ASP A 591 -1.81 104.77 -32.49
N GLU A 592 -1.34 105.98 -32.15
CA GLU A 592 -1.95 106.82 -31.11
C GLU A 592 -3.29 107.41 -31.59
N ASP A 593 -4.22 107.66 -30.65
CA ASP A 593 -5.61 108.10 -30.88
C ASP A 593 -6.64 107.17 -31.57
N PRO A 594 -6.46 105.84 -31.74
CA PRO A 594 -7.52 104.98 -32.22
C PRO A 594 -8.57 104.81 -31.13
N ALA A 595 -9.72 105.48 -31.28
CA ALA A 595 -10.87 105.30 -30.38
C ALA A 595 -11.39 103.85 -30.36
N THR A 596 -11.05 103.03 -31.37
CA THR A 596 -11.40 101.60 -31.46
C THR A 596 -10.34 100.83 -32.25
N ASN A 597 -9.92 99.66 -31.75
CA ASN A 597 -9.13 98.67 -32.50
C ASN A 597 -9.73 97.26 -32.35
N THR A 598 -9.34 96.34 -33.23
CA THR A 598 -9.91 94.98 -33.32
C THR A 598 -9.41 94.00 -32.25
N GLY A 599 -8.42 94.41 -31.46
CA GLY A 599 -7.68 93.56 -30.52
C GLY A 599 -6.90 92.43 -31.17
N THR A 600 -6.24 91.65 -30.33
CA THR A 600 -5.49 90.44 -30.67
C THR A 600 -6.16 89.24 -30.01
N LEU A 601 -6.24 88.10 -30.71
CA LEU A 601 -6.75 86.86 -30.14
C LEU A 601 -5.78 86.32 -29.07
N VAL A 602 -6.30 85.72 -28.01
CA VAL A 602 -5.47 85.08 -26.98
C VAL A 602 -4.60 83.97 -27.57
N SER A 603 -5.13 83.19 -28.52
CA SER A 603 -4.35 82.18 -29.26
C SER A 603 -3.13 82.77 -29.98
N ASP A 604 -3.24 83.99 -30.49
CA ASP A 604 -2.14 84.67 -31.18
C ASP A 604 -1.10 85.21 -30.19
N VAL A 605 -1.52 85.54 -28.95
CA VAL A 605 -0.63 85.92 -27.85
C VAL A 605 0.14 84.73 -27.31
N LEU A 606 -0.52 83.58 -27.16
CA LEU A 606 0.08 82.32 -26.69
C LEU A 606 1.01 81.68 -27.73
N GLY A 607 0.61 81.67 -29.01
CA GLY A 607 1.35 80.96 -30.05
C GLY A 607 1.49 79.47 -29.74
N ALA A 608 2.72 78.95 -29.74
CA ALA A 608 3.05 77.57 -29.34
C ALA A 608 3.71 77.49 -27.95
N ALA A 609 3.59 78.56 -27.15
CA ALA A 609 4.27 78.65 -25.86
C ALA A 609 3.55 77.89 -24.73
N LEU A 610 2.26 77.56 -24.90
CA LEU A 610 1.51 76.78 -23.93
C LEU A 610 1.46 75.31 -24.38
N THR A 611 1.86 74.40 -23.51
CA THR A 611 1.72 72.95 -23.72
C THR A 611 1.09 72.30 -22.51
N ASP A 612 0.25 71.30 -22.75
CA ASP A 612 -0.40 70.54 -21.71
C ASP A 612 -0.19 69.04 -21.97
N VAL A 613 0.01 68.27 -20.90
CA VAL A 613 0.14 66.82 -20.99
C VAL A 613 -1.22 66.12 -21.05
N ASP A 614 -2.27 66.78 -20.56
CA ASP A 614 -3.64 66.32 -20.65
C ASP A 614 -4.14 66.30 -22.09
N THR A 615 -4.63 65.13 -22.52
CA THR A 615 -5.15 64.97 -23.88
C THR A 615 -6.45 65.75 -24.03
N GLY A 616 -6.41 66.84 -24.81
CA GLY A 616 -7.58 67.64 -25.13
C GLY A 616 -7.84 68.82 -24.20
N ALA A 617 -6.88 69.17 -23.33
CA ALA A 617 -6.90 70.42 -22.57
C ALA A 617 -7.11 71.63 -23.49
N SER A 618 -7.92 72.59 -23.05
CA SER A 618 -8.26 73.77 -23.84
C SER A 618 -7.40 74.95 -23.41
N GLU A 619 -6.74 75.60 -24.36
CA GLU A 619 -5.75 76.65 -24.04
C GLU A 619 -6.40 78.01 -23.73
N GLY A 620 -5.80 78.76 -22.82
CA GLY A 620 -6.20 80.11 -22.43
C GLY A 620 -5.14 80.81 -21.57
N ILE A 621 -5.44 82.01 -21.11
CA ILE A 621 -4.58 82.79 -20.21
C ILE A 621 -5.31 83.25 -18.95
N ALA A 622 -4.58 83.32 -17.85
CA ALA A 622 -4.99 84.03 -16.64
C ALA A 622 -4.17 85.32 -16.52
N VAL A 623 -4.80 86.47 -16.75
CA VAL A 623 -4.16 87.79 -16.71
C VAL A 623 -3.98 88.23 -15.27
N THR A 624 -2.73 88.36 -14.83
CA THR A 624 -2.35 88.63 -13.44
C THR A 624 -1.85 90.06 -13.21
N ALA A 625 -1.40 90.76 -14.25
CA ALA A 625 -1.07 92.19 -14.17
C ALA A 625 -1.27 92.88 -15.53
N VAL A 626 -1.58 94.17 -15.49
CA VAL A 626 -1.68 95.04 -16.67
C VAL A 626 -1.01 96.38 -16.38
N ASP A 627 -0.37 96.98 -17.38
CA ASP A 627 0.09 98.36 -17.33
C ASP A 627 -1.00 99.29 -17.87
N GLU A 628 -1.69 99.98 -16.95
CA GLU A 628 -2.74 100.97 -17.24
C GLU A 628 -2.24 102.43 -17.06
N SER A 629 -0.93 102.65 -17.05
CA SER A 629 -0.36 103.98 -16.74
C SER A 629 -0.72 105.06 -17.77
N ASN A 630 -1.00 104.67 -19.02
CA ASN A 630 -1.26 105.57 -20.14
C ASN A 630 -2.40 105.06 -21.06
N GLY A 631 -3.40 104.39 -20.48
CA GLY A 631 -4.55 103.86 -21.20
C GLY A 631 -5.24 102.73 -20.45
N THR A 632 -6.25 102.13 -21.07
CA THR A 632 -7.09 101.08 -20.46
C THR A 632 -7.00 99.78 -21.24
N TRP A 633 -6.76 98.68 -20.53
CA TRP A 633 -6.85 97.34 -21.12
C TRP A 633 -8.30 96.86 -21.15
N GLN A 634 -8.71 96.30 -22.29
CA GLN A 634 -10.05 95.77 -22.49
C GLN A 634 -10.00 94.36 -23.08
N TYR A 635 -10.99 93.55 -22.76
CA TYR A 635 -11.16 92.20 -23.28
C TYR A 635 -12.55 92.01 -23.90
N SER A 636 -12.67 90.97 -24.72
CA SER A 636 -13.93 90.57 -25.35
C SER A 636 -14.03 89.05 -25.41
N THR A 637 -15.11 88.48 -24.86
CA THR A 637 -15.39 87.04 -24.88
C THR A 637 -16.38 86.62 -25.97
N ASP A 638 -16.92 87.57 -26.72
CA ASP A 638 -17.80 87.33 -27.88
C ASP A 638 -17.25 87.92 -29.18
N GLY A 639 -16.03 88.48 -29.12
CA GLY A 639 -15.33 89.13 -30.21
C GLY A 639 -15.89 90.50 -30.65
N THR A 640 -16.95 91.00 -30.01
CA THR A 640 -17.68 92.22 -30.42
C THR A 640 -17.90 93.25 -29.30
N ASN A 641 -18.27 92.80 -28.10
CA ASN A 641 -18.49 93.64 -26.92
C ASN A 641 -17.21 93.67 -26.06
N TRP A 642 -16.83 94.87 -25.63
CA TRP A 642 -15.59 95.09 -24.89
C TRP A 642 -15.86 95.51 -23.45
N SER A 643 -15.15 94.88 -22.53
CA SER A 643 -15.18 95.20 -21.09
C SER A 643 -13.78 95.57 -20.61
N ASP A 644 -13.69 96.45 -19.62
CA ASP A 644 -12.41 96.82 -19.01
C ASP A 644 -11.85 95.63 -18.21
N VAL A 645 -10.55 95.37 -18.32
CA VAL A 645 -9.86 94.32 -17.55
C VAL A 645 -9.90 94.63 -16.05
N GLY A 646 -9.74 95.91 -15.70
CA GLY A 646 -9.78 96.38 -14.33
C GLY A 646 -8.57 95.91 -13.51
N THR A 647 -8.71 95.95 -12.18
CA THR A 647 -7.64 95.50 -11.27
C THR A 647 -7.53 93.98 -11.30
N VAL A 648 -6.36 93.48 -11.72
CA VAL A 648 -5.98 92.06 -11.70
C VAL A 648 -4.75 91.85 -10.83
N ALA A 649 -4.64 90.66 -10.25
CA ALA A 649 -3.55 90.19 -9.41
C ALA A 649 -3.55 88.66 -9.43
N ASP A 650 -2.54 87.99 -8.86
CA ASP A 650 -2.55 86.52 -8.75
C ASP A 650 -3.82 86.00 -8.05
N ASN A 651 -4.36 86.71 -7.04
CA ASN A 651 -5.57 86.31 -6.33
C ASN A 651 -6.89 86.84 -6.94
N SER A 652 -6.81 87.51 -8.09
CA SER A 652 -7.96 88.03 -8.85
C SER A 652 -7.62 88.14 -10.33
N ALA A 653 -7.11 87.05 -10.91
CA ALA A 653 -6.64 86.99 -12.28
C ALA A 653 -7.82 86.85 -13.25
N LEU A 654 -7.85 87.64 -14.32
CA LEU A 654 -8.91 87.56 -15.33
C LEU A 654 -8.64 86.41 -16.29
N LEU A 655 -9.59 85.49 -16.41
CA LEU A 655 -9.49 84.34 -17.32
C LEU A 655 -9.96 84.71 -18.72
N LEU A 656 -9.18 84.35 -19.73
CA LEU A 656 -9.53 84.50 -21.13
C LEU A 656 -9.21 83.21 -21.89
N ALA A 657 -10.18 82.67 -22.61
CA ALA A 657 -10.01 81.51 -23.48
C ALA A 657 -9.24 81.88 -24.76
N SER A 658 -8.69 80.88 -25.45
CA SER A 658 -7.90 81.09 -26.68
C SER A 658 -8.61 81.88 -27.79
N ASP A 659 -9.95 81.82 -27.86
CA ASP A 659 -10.77 82.54 -28.84
C ASP A 659 -11.22 83.95 -28.38
N ASP A 660 -10.94 84.31 -27.13
CA ASP A 660 -11.17 85.65 -26.61
C ASP A 660 -10.16 86.65 -27.19
N LYS A 661 -10.47 87.94 -27.03
CA LYS A 661 -9.61 89.03 -27.51
C LYS A 661 -9.19 89.96 -26.40
N LEU A 662 -7.97 90.47 -26.53
CA LEU A 662 -7.40 91.51 -25.69
C LEU A 662 -7.00 92.72 -26.53
N ARG A 663 -7.25 93.93 -26.01
CA ARG A 663 -6.78 95.18 -26.61
C ARG A 663 -6.37 96.20 -25.57
N PHE A 664 -5.50 97.10 -25.99
CA PHE A 664 -5.19 98.33 -25.25
C PHE A 664 -5.85 99.53 -25.94
N VAL A 665 -6.43 100.43 -25.16
CA VAL A 665 -6.96 101.72 -25.61
C VAL A 665 -6.07 102.81 -25.00
N PRO A 666 -5.15 103.41 -25.77
CA PRO A 666 -4.22 104.40 -25.24
C PRO A 666 -4.95 105.70 -24.85
N ASP A 667 -4.40 106.42 -23.87
CA ASP A 667 -4.78 107.80 -23.59
C ASP A 667 -4.51 108.69 -24.82
N ALA A 668 -5.22 109.81 -24.91
CA ALA A 668 -5.03 110.76 -26.00
C ALA A 668 -3.56 111.25 -26.09
N ASP A 669 -3.03 111.34 -27.30
CA ASP A 669 -1.66 111.77 -27.61
C ASP A 669 -0.55 110.90 -26.96
N TYR A 670 -0.85 109.66 -26.52
CA TYR A 670 0.15 108.75 -25.97
C TYR A 670 0.75 107.82 -27.04
N SER A 671 2.06 107.95 -27.24
CA SER A 671 2.89 106.96 -27.93
C SER A 671 3.91 106.34 -26.98
N GLY A 672 4.15 105.04 -27.16
CA GLY A 672 4.98 104.25 -26.24
C GLY A 672 4.65 102.77 -26.28
N SER A 673 4.60 102.15 -25.11
CA SER A 673 4.29 100.73 -24.97
C SER A 673 3.49 100.46 -23.71
N ALA A 674 2.60 99.48 -23.77
CA ALA A 674 1.93 98.91 -22.60
C ALA A 674 2.18 97.41 -22.56
N ALA A 675 2.09 96.81 -21.37
CA ALA A 675 2.29 95.38 -21.17
C ALA A 675 1.12 94.73 -20.43
N VAL A 676 0.91 93.45 -20.71
CA VAL A 676 0.01 92.56 -19.99
C VAL A 676 0.79 91.33 -19.56
N THR A 677 0.71 90.97 -18.28
CA THR A 677 1.33 89.79 -17.69
C THR A 677 0.28 88.71 -17.43
N TYR A 678 0.60 87.48 -17.79
CA TYR A 678 -0.33 86.37 -17.70
C TYR A 678 0.36 85.05 -17.38
N ARG A 679 -0.46 84.07 -17.00
CA ARG A 679 -0.12 82.64 -16.84
C ARG A 679 -0.87 81.82 -17.88
N GLY A 680 -0.38 80.61 -18.13
CA GLY A 680 -1.10 79.60 -18.88
C GLY A 680 -2.33 79.12 -18.11
N TRP A 681 -3.41 78.82 -18.84
CA TRP A 681 -4.65 78.28 -18.29
C TRP A 681 -5.19 77.18 -19.20
N ASP A 682 -5.51 76.00 -18.65
CA ASP A 682 -5.97 74.79 -19.36
C ASP A 682 -7.50 74.60 -19.40
N GLN A 683 -8.22 75.55 -18.78
CA GLN A 683 -9.67 75.61 -18.65
C GLN A 683 -10.33 74.46 -17.87
N THR A 684 -9.58 73.65 -17.13
CA THR A 684 -10.17 72.57 -16.32
C THR A 684 -10.89 73.09 -15.08
N SER A 685 -10.58 74.32 -14.67
CA SER A 685 -11.39 75.09 -13.72
C SER A 685 -11.48 76.57 -14.10
N GLY A 686 -12.54 77.24 -13.68
CA GLY A 686 -12.79 78.66 -13.99
C GLY A 686 -13.65 78.86 -15.24
N THR A 687 -13.95 80.11 -15.57
CA THR A 687 -14.76 80.47 -16.74
C THR A 687 -14.24 81.78 -17.33
N ALA A 688 -14.10 81.81 -18.66
CA ALA A 688 -13.66 83.00 -19.37
C ALA A 688 -14.50 84.26 -19.02
N GLY A 689 -13.84 85.41 -18.98
CA GLY A 689 -14.42 86.70 -18.60
C GLY A 689 -14.64 86.91 -17.10
N HIS A 690 -14.27 85.96 -16.25
CA HIS A 690 -14.37 86.09 -14.79
C HIS A 690 -12.99 86.18 -14.15
N GLN A 691 -12.90 86.88 -13.02
CA GLN A 691 -11.70 86.90 -12.19
C GLN A 691 -11.73 85.75 -11.19
N VAL A 692 -10.61 85.06 -11.01
CA VAL A 692 -10.44 83.95 -10.05
C VAL A 692 -9.13 84.08 -9.27
N ASP A 693 -8.99 83.31 -8.20
CA ASP A 693 -7.73 83.20 -7.48
C ASP A 693 -6.82 82.17 -8.18
N ALA A 694 -5.80 82.65 -8.87
CA ALA A 694 -4.76 81.86 -9.55
C ALA A 694 -3.47 81.75 -8.72
N SER A 695 -3.53 82.04 -7.41
CA SER A 695 -2.38 81.88 -6.51
C SER A 695 -2.00 80.42 -6.27
N THR A 696 -2.95 79.49 -6.41
CA THR A 696 -2.68 78.04 -6.49
C THR A 696 -2.35 77.71 -7.94
N ASN A 697 -1.10 77.31 -8.21
CA ASN A 697 -0.57 77.04 -9.55
C ASN A 697 0.38 75.83 -9.55
N GLY A 698 0.56 75.19 -10.71
CA GLY A 698 1.32 73.94 -10.86
C GLY A 698 0.62 72.71 -10.29
N GLY A 699 1.26 71.55 -10.41
CA GLY A 699 0.69 70.27 -9.97
C GLY A 699 -0.63 70.02 -10.71
N THR A 700 -1.72 69.79 -9.99
CA THR A 700 -3.03 69.50 -10.58
C THR A 700 -3.95 70.71 -10.77
N SER A 701 -3.40 71.93 -10.63
CA SER A 701 -4.18 73.16 -10.81
C SER A 701 -4.39 73.49 -12.29
N ALA A 702 -5.41 74.28 -12.61
CA ALA A 702 -5.66 74.76 -13.96
C ALA A 702 -4.63 75.77 -14.51
N PHE A 703 -3.63 76.19 -13.71
CA PHE A 703 -2.75 77.32 -14.01
C PHE A 703 -1.26 76.94 -14.01
N SER A 704 -0.52 77.48 -14.97
CA SER A 704 0.94 77.33 -15.03
C SER A 704 1.65 77.94 -13.81
N ILE A 705 2.81 77.40 -13.44
CA ILE A 705 3.55 77.81 -12.24
C ILE A 705 3.96 79.29 -12.28
N ALA A 706 4.13 79.91 -11.12
CA ALA A 706 4.48 81.35 -11.02
C ALA A 706 5.74 81.77 -11.77
N SER A 707 6.76 80.93 -11.79
CA SER A 707 7.99 81.20 -12.53
C SER A 707 7.84 81.16 -14.04
N GLU A 708 6.72 80.66 -14.57
CA GLU A 708 6.40 80.59 -16.00
C GLU A 708 5.50 81.75 -16.47
N SER A 709 5.24 82.75 -15.63
CA SER A 709 4.49 83.94 -16.07
C SER A 709 5.22 84.67 -17.20
N GLU A 710 4.48 85.17 -18.18
CA GLU A 710 5.00 85.86 -19.37
C GLU A 710 4.35 87.24 -19.52
N SER A 711 5.02 88.19 -20.19
CA SER A 711 4.49 89.53 -20.45
C SER A 711 4.48 89.87 -21.93
N ALA A 712 3.29 89.99 -22.51
CA ALA A 712 3.11 90.48 -23.87
C ALA A 712 3.12 92.01 -23.91
N THR A 713 3.82 92.59 -24.89
CA THR A 713 3.92 94.04 -25.05
C THR A 713 3.22 94.52 -26.32
N ILE A 714 2.56 95.68 -26.26
CA ILE A 714 2.01 96.36 -27.42
C ILE A 714 2.77 97.67 -27.66
N THR A 715 3.04 97.98 -28.93
CA THR A 715 3.63 99.28 -29.33
C THR A 715 2.53 100.22 -29.82
N ILE A 716 2.56 101.47 -29.34
CA ILE A 716 1.68 102.55 -29.76
C ILE A 716 2.52 103.55 -30.56
N ASN A 717 2.29 103.64 -31.87
CA ASN A 717 3.04 104.48 -32.79
C ASN A 717 2.57 105.93 -32.72
N ALA A 718 3.52 106.87 -32.76
CA ALA A 718 3.17 108.28 -32.87
C ALA A 718 2.50 108.60 -34.22
N VAL A 719 1.43 109.39 -34.19
CA VAL A 719 0.72 109.95 -35.33
C VAL A 719 1.05 111.44 -35.41
N ASN A 720 1.26 111.94 -36.61
CA ASN A 720 1.55 113.36 -36.75
C ASN A 720 0.26 114.20 -36.57
N ASP A 721 0.14 114.87 -35.43
CA ASP A 721 -0.96 115.79 -35.17
C ASP A 721 -0.83 117.14 -35.88
N ALA A 722 -1.98 117.78 -36.08
CA ALA A 722 -2.03 119.15 -36.58
C ALA A 722 -1.52 120.12 -35.50
N PRO A 723 -0.64 121.07 -35.83
CA PRO A 723 -0.14 122.03 -34.86
C PRO A 723 -1.30 122.90 -34.32
N THR A 724 -1.49 122.90 -32.99
CA THR A 724 -2.47 123.77 -32.32
C THR A 724 -1.83 125.08 -31.87
N LEU A 725 -2.43 126.22 -32.18
CA LEU A 725 -2.04 127.53 -31.64
C LEU A 725 -2.74 127.75 -30.29
N SER A 726 -2.00 127.75 -29.19
CA SER A 726 -2.51 128.08 -27.85
C SER A 726 -2.21 129.54 -27.49
N GLY A 727 -3.22 130.31 -27.05
CA GLY A 727 -3.03 131.68 -26.54
C GLY A 727 -3.48 132.85 -27.44
N GLY A 728 -4.35 132.61 -28.44
CA GLY A 728 -4.94 133.70 -29.23
C GLY A 728 -5.98 134.55 -28.48
N PRO A 729 -6.29 135.77 -28.95
CA PRO A 729 -5.78 136.43 -30.16
C PRO A 729 -4.44 137.18 -29.94
N TYR A 730 -3.48 136.94 -30.84
CA TYR A 730 -2.19 137.66 -30.87
C TYR A 730 -2.39 139.06 -31.47
N ALA A 731 -2.22 140.10 -30.64
CA ALA A 731 -2.36 141.49 -31.07
C ALA A 731 -1.05 142.00 -31.69
N PHE A 732 -1.13 142.53 -32.90
CA PHE A 732 -0.03 143.31 -33.48
C PHE A 732 0.03 144.69 -32.82
N THR A 733 1.23 145.23 -32.67
CA THR A 733 1.41 146.62 -32.27
C THR A 733 0.76 147.53 -33.31
N ALA A 734 -0.07 148.48 -32.85
CA ALA A 734 -0.69 149.45 -33.74
C ALA A 734 0.37 150.27 -34.49
N THR A 735 0.08 150.63 -35.74
CA THR A 735 0.90 151.56 -36.54
C THR A 735 0.07 152.79 -36.85
N ASP A 736 0.72 153.95 -36.95
CA ASP A 736 0.05 155.18 -37.33
C ASP A 736 -0.34 155.14 -38.82
N GLU A 737 -1.53 155.69 -39.13
CA GLU A 737 -2.03 155.84 -40.50
C GLU A 737 -0.96 156.52 -41.39
N ASP A 738 -0.81 156.01 -42.60
CA ASP A 738 0.20 156.42 -43.59
C ASP A 738 1.66 156.08 -43.26
N THR A 739 1.92 155.27 -42.23
CA THR A 739 3.23 154.68 -41.97
C THR A 739 3.27 153.21 -42.37
N ALA A 740 4.34 152.79 -43.03
CA ALA A 740 4.56 151.36 -43.28
C ALA A 740 4.77 150.65 -41.94
N SER A 741 3.88 149.71 -41.59
CA SER A 741 4.07 148.87 -40.42
C SER A 741 5.37 148.08 -40.55
N THR A 742 6.16 148.01 -39.48
CA THR A 742 7.25 147.04 -39.38
C THR A 742 6.68 145.64 -39.27
N GLY A 743 7.08 144.73 -40.17
CA GLY A 743 6.69 143.33 -40.08
C GLY A 743 7.16 142.73 -38.74
N VAL A 744 6.29 141.97 -38.09
CA VAL A 744 6.66 141.14 -36.94
C VAL A 744 7.18 139.81 -37.48
N LEU A 745 8.32 139.35 -36.95
CA LEU A 745 8.82 138.01 -37.30
C LEU A 745 7.80 136.96 -36.86
N ILE A 746 7.49 136.00 -37.73
CA ILE A 746 6.58 134.89 -37.40
C ILE A 746 7.09 134.12 -36.17
N SER A 747 8.41 133.99 -36.01
CA SER A 747 9.01 133.39 -34.81
C SER A 747 8.71 134.16 -33.51
N THR A 748 8.39 135.46 -33.57
CA THR A 748 7.96 136.26 -32.41
C THR A 748 6.47 136.09 -32.12
N LEU A 749 5.68 135.69 -33.12
CA LEU A 749 4.25 135.39 -32.97
C LEU A 749 4.02 133.93 -32.51
N LEU A 750 4.95 133.03 -32.85
CA LEU A 750 4.92 131.59 -32.54
C LEU A 750 5.79 131.18 -31.34
N ALA A 751 6.57 132.11 -30.76
CA ALA A 751 7.29 131.91 -29.50
C ALA A 751 6.38 132.28 -28.32
#